data_AF-A0A6M0IU59-F1
#
_entry.id   AF-A0A6M0IU59-F1
#
_cell.length_a   1.000
_cell.length_b   1.000
_cell.length_c   1.000
_cell.angle_alpha   90.00
_cell.angle_beta   90.00
_cell.angle_gamma   90.00
#
_symmetry.space_group_name_H-M   'P 1'
#
loop_
_entity.id
_entity.type
_entity.pdbx_description
1 polymer ?
#
loop_
_entity_poly.entity_id
_entity_poly.type
_entity_poly.pdbx_seq_one_letter_code
_entity_poly.pdbx_strand_id
1 'polypeptide(L)'
;MSGITQNWQCWCSSFVMCGVLIASWQEYVFAQITPDNTLPNNSSVTREGNIFNITGGTQAGNNLFHSFGEFSVPPGNTASFNNAVDIQNIISRVTGGSVSNIDGLIRANGTANLFLINPNGIIFGQGARLNIGGSFVGTTANAIGFGDRGFFSATNPEVSPSLLTVNPSALLFNQIAAAPIENNSIVLRVPDGNSLLLVGGDINMDGGGLYAFGGRVELGGLASAGTVGLNGDGNNLSLRFPDSVERSDVFLSNGARVAVIAGDGGSITINARNFEMTGSLLIAGIGRGLGSDNSRAGNIDINATGATNFNTGSLIVNQVQPGANGQAGDVSISASTLKVSEAEVNTNTLGAGKGGNLTIDAQDVQLIGRGRLFASANLNSTGDAGNLTVETNTLLVQDRAKIATDTSGVGKGGNLTIKTNTLLVKNGAQVGAGTFGEGNGGNLTVDAQNVQLIGTSVDGVLSGLFASAQRNSTGDAGNLTIKTNTLLVKNGAQVDASTLGAGKGGNLTIDSQDVQLIDRGSALSTSANLNLTGDAGDLTIKTNTLLVKDGAQVGTVTFGAGKGGNLTIDAQDVQLIGGTSDDGRFTSGLSTSALRNSTGDAGDLTIKTNTLLVKDGAQVGAGTFGAGKGGNLTVDAQNVQLIGTSANGPFASGLVASAQPDSTGDAGDLTIKTNTLLVQGGAQVNTATFGEGNGGSLTVDAQDVQLINRNSGLAASAQPDSTGDAGDLTIKTNTLLVQDGAGVTVESLGTGTAGNMTVNARSIRLNKNALLIGDTQSTKVDPNQEQATININSENLIMSRNSNIRTNATGENVIGGNINIDTDFLIGVENSDISANSANFRGGNVRINAQGIFGIQFRDVASDSTSDITATGASSDLGGSVELNTPEIDPNSGLVELPTIPVDTEIAQGCYSPNYAQSKFAIAGRGGLPANPKDILTPDATQIDWVSLKPSNHNRSLPPIATKPTTSTPERIVEATGAVLNAKGQIVLTANSSTANPGTSRQNPIQCHGS
;
A
#
# COMPACT_ATOMS: atom_id res chain seq x y z
N MET A 1 -13.95 3.56 -73.14
CA MET A 1 -15.42 3.40 -73.07
C MET A 1 -15.97 4.72 -72.54
N SER A 2 -16.26 5.68 -73.43
CA SER A 2 -17.58 5.89 -74.06
C SER A 2 -18.64 6.24 -73.01
N GLY A 3 -18.89 7.52 -72.78
CA GLY A 3 -20.06 8.21 -73.37
C GLY A 3 -21.04 8.56 -72.23
N ILE A 4 -21.91 9.57 -72.23
CA ILE A 4 -22.48 10.43 -73.27
C ILE A 4 -23.11 11.64 -72.56
N THR A 5 -23.12 12.75 -73.29
CA THR A 5 -23.76 14.06 -73.10
C THR A 5 -25.29 14.05 -72.99
N GLN A 6 -25.89 15.06 -72.35
CA GLN A 6 -27.07 15.71 -72.94
C GLN A 6 -27.25 17.18 -72.48
N ASN A 7 -27.13 18.08 -73.46
CA ASN A 7 -27.53 19.48 -73.44
C ASN A 7 -29.04 19.60 -73.59
N TRP A 8 -29.63 20.72 -73.15
CA TRP A 8 -30.74 21.38 -73.84
C TRP A 8 -30.52 22.89 -73.96
N GLN A 9 -30.75 23.38 -75.17
CA GLN A 9 -30.45 24.73 -75.67
C GLN A 9 -31.64 25.67 -75.56
N CYS A 10 -31.29 26.95 -75.39
CA CYS A 10 -31.79 28.17 -76.05
C CYS A 10 -33.28 28.36 -76.32
N TRP A 11 -33.77 29.57 -76.04
CA TRP A 11 -34.52 30.39 -76.99
C TRP A 11 -34.01 31.84 -76.95
N CYS A 12 -33.96 32.44 -78.13
CA CYS A 12 -33.34 33.73 -78.43
C CYS A 12 -34.39 34.59 -79.12
N SER A 13 -34.53 35.86 -78.73
CA SER A 13 -35.14 36.89 -79.58
C SER A 13 -34.71 38.29 -79.15
N SER A 14 -34.04 38.96 -80.09
CA SER A 14 -33.44 40.29 -80.02
C SER A 14 -34.46 41.42 -80.07
N PHE A 15 -34.21 42.52 -79.36
CA PHE A 15 -34.53 43.88 -79.81
C PHE A 15 -33.49 44.87 -79.27
N VAL A 16 -32.91 45.65 -80.19
CA VAL A 16 -31.93 46.72 -79.93
C VAL A 16 -32.70 48.01 -79.64
N MET A 17 -32.43 48.69 -78.52
CA MET A 17 -32.49 50.15 -78.47
C MET A 17 -31.54 50.72 -77.41
N CYS A 18 -30.79 51.73 -77.84
CA CYS A 18 -29.76 52.47 -77.15
C CYS A 18 -30.33 53.31 -75.99
N GLY A 19 -29.66 53.33 -74.83
CA GLY A 19 -30.02 54.15 -73.69
C GLY A 19 -29.03 54.01 -72.54
N VAL A 20 -27.93 54.76 -72.59
CA VAL A 20 -27.05 55.00 -71.44
C VAL A 20 -27.83 55.83 -70.43
N LEU A 21 -27.91 55.39 -69.16
CA LEU A 21 -27.96 56.24 -67.95
C LEU A 21 -27.99 55.35 -66.67
N ILE A 22 -26.81 55.22 -66.05
CA ILE A 22 -26.52 55.07 -64.61
C ILE A 22 -27.34 54.02 -63.83
N ALA A 23 -26.83 52.80 -63.78
CA ALA A 23 -27.16 51.85 -62.72
C ALA A 23 -26.28 52.16 -61.49
N SER A 24 -26.85 52.84 -60.50
CA SER A 24 -26.27 52.90 -59.15
C SER A 24 -26.41 51.53 -58.51
N TRP A 25 -25.36 50.71 -58.59
CA TRP A 25 -25.15 49.63 -57.64
C TRP A 25 -24.84 50.31 -56.30
N GLN A 26 -25.87 50.52 -55.47
CA GLN A 26 -25.63 50.76 -54.04
C GLN A 26 -25.02 49.49 -53.49
N GLU A 27 -23.70 49.46 -53.36
CA GLU A 27 -23.05 48.60 -52.38
C GLU A 27 -23.62 48.99 -51.02
N TYR A 28 -24.45 48.13 -50.43
CA TYR A 28 -24.75 48.20 -49.02
C TYR A 28 -23.45 47.87 -48.27
N VAL A 29 -22.63 48.90 -48.05
CA VAL A 29 -21.56 48.86 -47.07
C VAL A 29 -22.24 48.83 -45.70
N PHE A 30 -22.34 47.65 -45.09
CA PHE A 30 -22.64 47.57 -43.65
C PHE A 30 -21.57 48.40 -42.94
N ALA A 31 -21.98 49.46 -42.25
CA ALA A 31 -21.05 50.30 -41.49
C ALA A 31 -20.57 49.50 -40.27
N GLN A 32 -19.27 49.20 -40.19
CA GLN A 32 -18.73 48.21 -39.24
C GLN A 32 -18.39 48.79 -37.86
N ILE A 33 -18.07 50.08 -37.80
CA ILE A 33 -17.88 50.83 -36.55
C ILE A 33 -18.71 52.10 -36.66
N THR A 34 -19.80 52.18 -35.91
CA THR A 34 -20.73 53.32 -35.95
C THR A 34 -20.79 53.96 -34.57
N PRO A 35 -20.42 55.25 -34.41
CA PRO A 35 -20.60 55.93 -33.13
C PRO A 35 -22.08 56.08 -32.82
N ASP A 36 -22.42 56.08 -31.53
CA ASP A 36 -23.73 56.59 -31.09
C ASP A 36 -23.61 58.04 -30.61
N ASN A 37 -24.75 58.65 -30.27
CA ASN A 37 -24.84 60.04 -29.86
C ASN A 37 -25.14 60.22 -28.35
N THR A 38 -24.74 59.26 -27.52
CA THR A 38 -25.13 59.18 -26.10
C THR A 38 -24.13 59.79 -25.13
N LEU A 39 -23.01 60.35 -25.64
CA LEU A 39 -21.97 60.98 -24.82
C LEU A 39 -22.06 62.52 -24.88
N PRO A 40 -21.59 63.24 -23.84
CA PRO A 40 -21.48 64.70 -23.87
C PRO A 40 -20.63 65.21 -25.05
N ASN A 41 -19.47 64.58 -25.27
CA ASN A 41 -18.67 64.70 -26.49
C ASN A 41 -18.68 63.33 -27.17
N ASN A 42 -19.36 63.24 -28.31
CA ASN A 42 -19.56 61.98 -29.02
C ASN A 42 -18.30 61.45 -29.67
N SER A 43 -18.30 60.12 -29.88
CA SER A 43 -17.25 59.46 -30.65
C SER A 43 -17.39 59.83 -32.12
N SER A 44 -16.28 59.98 -32.82
CA SER A 44 -16.24 60.24 -34.26
C SER A 44 -15.42 59.16 -34.94
N VAL A 45 -15.95 58.61 -36.04
CA VAL A 45 -15.28 57.57 -36.83
C VAL A 45 -15.11 58.07 -38.25
N THR A 46 -13.87 58.21 -38.71
CA THR A 46 -13.56 58.49 -40.12
C THR A 46 -12.82 57.32 -40.73
N ARG A 47 -13.08 57.03 -42.00
CA ARG A 47 -12.46 55.91 -42.71
C ARG A 47 -11.39 56.42 -43.67
N GLU A 48 -10.17 55.92 -43.53
CA GLU A 48 -9.03 56.18 -44.41
C GLU A 48 -8.49 54.84 -44.93
N GLY A 49 -8.90 54.46 -46.14
CA GLY A 49 -8.63 53.13 -46.68
C GLY A 49 -9.19 52.02 -45.78
N ASN A 50 -8.31 51.16 -45.25
CA ASN A 50 -8.69 50.08 -44.35
C ASN A 50 -8.71 50.49 -42.86
N ILE A 51 -8.39 51.74 -42.54
CA ILE A 51 -8.29 52.23 -41.16
C ILE A 51 -9.56 53.02 -40.81
N PHE A 52 -10.21 52.63 -39.71
CA PHE A 52 -11.24 53.38 -39.02
C PHE A 52 -10.57 54.21 -37.92
N ASN A 53 -10.34 55.50 -38.19
CA ASN A 53 -9.80 56.45 -37.24
C ASN A 53 -10.90 56.88 -36.25
N ILE A 54 -10.72 56.55 -34.98
CA ILE A 54 -11.63 56.86 -33.89
C ILE A 54 -11.07 58.06 -33.13
N THR A 55 -11.81 59.17 -33.15
CA THR A 55 -11.50 60.44 -32.48
C THR A 55 -12.69 60.93 -31.67
N GLY A 56 -12.59 62.11 -31.04
CA GLY A 56 -13.64 62.62 -30.17
C GLY A 56 -13.74 61.81 -28.88
N GLY A 57 -14.96 61.57 -28.43
CA GLY A 57 -15.22 60.93 -27.14
C GLY A 57 -15.18 61.92 -25.98
N THR A 58 -15.65 61.47 -24.82
CA THR A 58 -15.72 62.30 -23.61
C THR A 58 -14.56 61.99 -22.69
N GLN A 59 -13.70 62.96 -22.43
CA GLN A 59 -12.60 62.81 -21.47
C GLN A 59 -13.03 63.29 -20.08
N ALA A 60 -12.78 62.48 -19.05
CA ALA A 60 -12.92 62.86 -17.65
C ALA A 60 -11.67 62.43 -16.87
N GLY A 61 -10.82 63.40 -16.53
CA GLY A 61 -9.48 63.10 -15.99
C GLY A 61 -8.66 62.31 -17.01
N ASN A 62 -8.09 61.18 -16.59
CA ASN A 62 -7.28 60.31 -17.45
C ASN A 62 -8.11 59.20 -18.15
N ASN A 63 -9.44 59.25 -18.04
CA ASN A 63 -10.35 58.32 -18.72
C ASN A 63 -10.93 58.96 -19.98
N LEU A 64 -10.90 58.24 -21.10
CA LEU A 64 -11.52 58.62 -22.37
C LEU A 64 -12.65 57.65 -22.69
N PHE A 65 -13.88 58.15 -22.73
CA PHE A 65 -15.09 57.37 -22.97
C PHE A 65 -15.50 57.42 -24.44
N HIS A 66 -15.72 56.24 -25.03
CA HIS A 66 -16.26 56.05 -26.36
C HIS A 66 -17.56 55.22 -26.32
N SER A 67 -18.45 55.50 -27.27
CA SER A 67 -19.77 54.87 -27.35
C SER A 67 -20.14 54.64 -28.80
N PHE A 68 -20.53 53.40 -29.11
CA PHE A 68 -20.79 52.93 -30.46
C PHE A 68 -22.14 52.22 -30.53
N GLY A 69 -22.91 52.44 -31.60
CA GLY A 69 -24.05 51.59 -31.93
C GLY A 69 -23.59 50.21 -32.36
N GLU A 70 -22.54 50.14 -33.18
CA GLU A 70 -21.91 48.89 -33.62
C GLU A 70 -20.38 49.00 -33.59
N PHE A 71 -19.69 47.93 -33.20
CA PHE A 71 -18.24 47.86 -33.20
C PHE A 71 -17.77 46.48 -33.66
N SER A 72 -17.41 46.36 -34.93
CA SER A 72 -16.79 45.18 -35.55
C SER A 72 -15.60 45.61 -36.39
N VAL A 73 -14.54 44.79 -36.43
CA VAL A 73 -13.31 45.06 -37.17
C VAL A 73 -13.05 43.88 -38.11
N PRO A 74 -13.44 43.94 -39.39
CA PRO A 74 -13.25 42.82 -40.31
C PRO A 74 -11.77 42.53 -40.62
N PRO A 75 -11.49 41.38 -41.27
CA PRO A 75 -10.13 41.04 -41.64
C PRO A 75 -9.50 42.09 -42.56
N GLY A 76 -8.25 42.46 -42.26
CA GLY A 76 -7.50 43.49 -42.98
C GLY A 76 -7.84 44.94 -42.60
N ASN A 77 -8.85 45.16 -41.75
CA ASN A 77 -9.20 46.48 -41.23
C ASN A 77 -8.49 46.80 -39.91
N THR A 78 -8.40 48.09 -39.58
CA THR A 78 -7.85 48.58 -38.30
C THR A 78 -8.82 49.55 -37.64
N ALA A 79 -9.18 49.32 -36.38
CA ALA A 79 -9.78 50.33 -35.51
C ALA A 79 -8.67 51.07 -34.77
N SER A 80 -8.47 52.36 -35.07
CA SER A 80 -7.37 53.16 -34.54
C SER A 80 -7.90 54.25 -33.62
N PHE A 81 -7.82 54.04 -32.30
CA PHE A 81 -8.09 55.06 -31.30
C PHE A 81 -6.97 56.10 -31.31
N ASN A 82 -7.29 57.32 -31.76
CA ASN A 82 -6.35 58.42 -31.82
C ASN A 82 -6.44 59.28 -30.55
N ASN A 83 -6.17 58.66 -29.41
CA ASN A 83 -6.18 59.30 -28.09
C ASN A 83 -4.90 60.14 -27.84
N ALA A 84 -5.00 61.07 -26.90
CA ALA A 84 -3.83 61.75 -26.34
C ALA A 84 -2.99 60.78 -25.49
N VAL A 85 -1.68 61.03 -25.40
CA VAL A 85 -0.72 60.10 -24.77
C VAL A 85 -0.81 60.05 -23.23
N ASP A 86 -1.48 61.03 -22.62
CA ASP A 86 -1.75 61.13 -21.19
C ASP A 86 -3.02 60.38 -20.76
N ILE A 87 -3.81 59.85 -21.71
CA ILE A 87 -4.95 58.99 -21.41
C ILE A 87 -4.46 57.66 -20.81
N GLN A 88 -4.99 57.33 -19.64
CA GLN A 88 -4.71 56.09 -18.94
C GLN A 88 -5.68 54.98 -19.34
N ASN A 89 -6.98 55.29 -19.49
CA ASN A 89 -7.99 54.28 -19.82
C ASN A 89 -8.88 54.78 -20.97
N ILE A 90 -8.97 53.98 -22.03
CA ILE A 90 -9.96 54.11 -23.10
C ILE A 90 -11.10 53.15 -22.77
N ILE A 91 -12.31 53.68 -22.61
CA ILE A 91 -13.46 52.92 -22.12
C ILE A 91 -14.55 52.97 -23.19
N SER A 92 -14.70 51.86 -23.92
CA SER A 92 -15.57 51.75 -25.09
C SER A 92 -16.76 50.86 -24.78
N ARG A 93 -17.99 51.38 -25.02
CA ARG A 93 -19.23 50.59 -24.93
C ARG A 93 -19.90 50.44 -26.29
N VAL A 94 -20.55 49.30 -26.51
CA VAL A 94 -21.46 49.03 -27.64
C VAL A 94 -22.89 49.03 -27.13
N THR A 95 -23.72 49.94 -27.63
CA THR A 95 -25.11 50.18 -27.19
C THR A 95 -26.16 49.54 -28.10
N GLY A 96 -25.79 49.18 -29.34
CA GLY A 96 -26.67 48.43 -30.24
C GLY A 96 -26.80 46.95 -29.87
N GLY A 97 -27.62 46.20 -30.61
CA GLY A 97 -27.91 44.78 -30.38
C GLY A 97 -26.97 43.80 -31.09
N SER A 98 -25.91 44.29 -31.75
CA SER A 98 -25.04 43.49 -32.60
C SER A 98 -23.82 42.94 -31.84
N VAL A 99 -23.44 41.69 -32.11
CA VAL A 99 -22.20 41.06 -31.63
C VAL A 99 -20.98 41.80 -32.21
N SER A 100 -19.92 41.96 -31.42
CA SER A 100 -18.64 42.51 -31.89
C SER A 100 -17.79 41.44 -32.57
N ASN A 101 -17.71 41.47 -33.90
CA ASN A 101 -16.84 40.58 -34.67
C ASN A 101 -15.49 41.26 -34.95
N ILE A 102 -14.44 40.81 -34.27
CA ILE A 102 -13.09 41.39 -34.32
C ILE A 102 -12.16 40.40 -35.02
N ASP A 103 -11.83 40.64 -36.27
CA ASP A 103 -10.91 39.82 -37.08
C ASP A 103 -9.75 40.66 -37.67
N GLY A 104 -9.76 41.97 -37.44
CA GLY A 104 -8.68 42.90 -37.78
C GLY A 104 -7.91 43.43 -36.56
N LEU A 105 -7.22 44.56 -36.74
CA LEU A 105 -6.37 45.16 -35.72
C LEU A 105 -7.12 46.20 -34.89
N ILE A 106 -7.02 46.14 -33.56
CA ILE A 106 -7.36 47.27 -32.69
C ILE A 106 -6.07 47.94 -32.22
N ARG A 107 -5.97 49.26 -32.40
CA ARG A 107 -4.78 50.05 -32.06
C ARG A 107 -5.16 51.26 -31.20
N ALA A 108 -4.29 51.62 -30.27
CA ALA A 108 -4.36 52.87 -29.49
C ALA A 108 -2.99 53.55 -29.40
N ASN A 109 -2.97 54.83 -29.03
CA ASN A 109 -1.75 55.60 -28.80
C ASN A 109 -1.33 55.58 -27.33
N GLY A 110 -0.04 55.84 -27.05
CA GLY A 110 0.49 55.98 -25.69
C GLY A 110 0.49 54.65 -24.93
N THR A 111 0.23 54.70 -23.63
CA THR A 111 0.26 53.54 -22.71
C THR A 111 -1.13 53.16 -22.19
N ALA A 112 -2.19 53.61 -22.87
CA ALA A 112 -3.56 53.48 -22.39
C ALA A 112 -4.02 52.02 -22.31
N ASN A 113 -4.72 51.68 -21.23
CA ASN A 113 -5.56 50.49 -21.13
C ASN A 113 -6.79 50.65 -22.04
N LEU A 114 -7.30 49.55 -22.61
CA LEU A 114 -8.51 49.54 -23.42
C LEU A 114 -9.55 48.58 -22.83
N PHE A 115 -10.73 49.13 -22.54
CA PHE A 115 -11.92 48.40 -22.14
C PHE A 115 -12.90 48.36 -23.31
N LEU A 116 -13.32 47.17 -23.73
CA LEU A 116 -14.35 46.95 -24.74
C LEU A 116 -15.52 46.19 -24.11
N ILE A 117 -16.67 46.85 -24.02
CA ILE A 117 -17.88 46.33 -23.42
C ILE A 117 -18.93 46.10 -24.51
N ASN A 118 -19.38 44.86 -24.68
CA ASN A 118 -20.53 44.56 -25.53
C ASN A 118 -21.40 43.46 -24.89
N PRO A 119 -22.57 43.81 -24.31
CA PRO A 119 -23.48 42.83 -23.70
C PRO A 119 -23.97 41.74 -24.64
N ASN A 120 -23.92 41.95 -25.95
CA ASN A 120 -24.40 41.00 -26.95
C ASN A 120 -23.35 39.93 -27.32
N GLY A 121 -22.10 40.07 -26.87
CA GLY A 121 -21.03 39.12 -27.14
C GLY A 121 -19.86 39.72 -27.93
N ILE A 122 -18.71 39.05 -27.85
CA ILE A 122 -17.48 39.44 -28.54
C ILE A 122 -16.84 38.19 -29.17
N ILE A 123 -16.53 38.25 -30.46
CA ILE A 123 -15.88 37.16 -31.20
C ILE A 123 -14.56 37.70 -31.75
N PHE A 124 -13.44 37.14 -31.29
CA PHE A 124 -12.11 37.37 -31.88
C PHE A 124 -11.82 36.30 -32.94
N GLY A 125 -11.87 36.67 -34.21
CA GLY A 125 -11.50 35.82 -35.35
C GLY A 125 -9.99 35.57 -35.44
N GLN A 126 -9.58 34.71 -36.38
CA GLN A 126 -8.18 34.28 -36.54
C GLN A 126 -7.19 35.44 -36.77
N GLY A 127 -7.64 36.50 -37.45
CA GLY A 127 -6.85 37.68 -37.76
C GLY A 127 -6.82 38.74 -36.67
N ALA A 128 -7.62 38.58 -35.59
CA ALA A 128 -7.74 39.57 -34.53
C ALA A 128 -6.39 39.85 -33.86
N ARG A 129 -6.05 41.14 -33.71
CA ARG A 129 -4.80 41.58 -33.08
C ARG A 129 -5.02 42.84 -32.25
N LEU A 130 -4.19 42.99 -31.23
CA LEU A 130 -4.09 44.22 -30.44
C LEU A 130 -2.74 44.89 -30.68
N ASN A 131 -2.75 46.21 -30.81
CA ASN A 131 -1.58 47.08 -30.76
C ASN A 131 -1.91 48.27 -29.86
N ILE A 132 -2.05 47.99 -28.58
CA ILE A 132 -2.33 48.96 -27.52
C ILE A 132 -1.12 49.05 -26.59
N GLY A 133 -0.98 50.16 -25.85
CA GLY A 133 0.17 50.37 -24.98
C GLY A 133 0.00 49.92 -23.52
N GLY A 134 -1.20 49.50 -23.13
CA GLY A 134 -1.51 49.01 -21.78
C GLY A 134 -2.31 47.70 -21.80
N SER A 135 -3.12 47.50 -20.76
CA SER A 135 -3.97 46.32 -20.56
C SER A 135 -5.22 46.31 -21.42
N PHE A 136 -5.75 45.12 -21.65
CA PHE A 136 -7.00 44.92 -22.36
C PHE A 136 -8.05 44.24 -21.48
N VAL A 137 -9.27 44.77 -21.49
CA VAL A 137 -10.45 44.13 -20.87
C VAL A 137 -11.53 44.00 -21.92
N GLY A 138 -11.82 42.77 -22.34
CA GLY A 138 -12.99 42.45 -23.16
C GLY A 138 -14.10 41.90 -22.27
N THR A 139 -15.30 42.49 -22.32
CA THR A 139 -16.38 42.05 -21.43
C THR A 139 -17.78 42.13 -22.05
N THR A 140 -18.65 41.20 -21.65
CA THR A 140 -20.10 41.24 -21.95
C THR A 140 -20.92 41.78 -20.79
N ALA A 141 -20.28 42.45 -19.82
CA ALA A 141 -20.95 43.20 -18.77
C ALA A 141 -21.86 44.29 -19.35
N ASN A 142 -22.91 44.64 -18.61
CA ASN A 142 -23.85 45.69 -18.99
C ASN A 142 -23.36 47.10 -18.62
N ALA A 143 -22.47 47.21 -17.64
CA ALA A 143 -21.85 48.48 -17.25
C ALA A 143 -20.50 48.30 -16.56
N ILE A 144 -19.70 49.36 -16.55
CA ILE A 144 -18.52 49.50 -15.69
C ILE A 144 -18.83 50.45 -14.54
N GLY A 145 -18.48 50.05 -13.31
CA GLY A 145 -18.60 50.85 -12.10
C GLY A 145 -17.33 51.65 -11.78
N PHE A 146 -17.50 52.77 -11.10
CA PHE A 146 -16.46 53.76 -10.78
C PHE A 146 -16.53 54.17 -9.30
N GLY A 147 -16.32 53.20 -8.40
CA GLY A 147 -16.57 53.35 -6.96
C GLY A 147 -18.00 53.79 -6.69
N ASP A 148 -18.19 54.71 -5.74
CA ASP A 148 -19.49 55.28 -5.40
C ASP A 148 -19.95 56.40 -6.39
N ARG A 149 -19.19 56.65 -7.47
CA ARG A 149 -19.45 57.76 -8.40
C ARG A 149 -20.38 57.41 -9.57
N GLY A 150 -20.81 56.16 -9.67
CA GLY A 150 -21.80 55.69 -10.64
C GLY A 150 -21.25 54.74 -11.70
N PHE A 151 -21.99 54.62 -12.82
CA PHE A 151 -21.79 53.59 -13.84
C PHE A 151 -21.68 54.17 -15.25
N PHE A 152 -20.87 53.53 -16.10
CA PHE A 152 -20.88 53.72 -17.54
C PHE A 152 -21.53 52.49 -18.20
N SER A 153 -22.78 52.64 -18.65
CA SER A 153 -23.63 51.50 -19.06
C SER A 153 -23.81 51.39 -20.57
N ALA A 154 -23.70 50.18 -21.10
CA ALA A 154 -24.03 49.81 -22.48
C ALA A 154 -25.55 49.65 -22.70
N THR A 155 -26.29 49.20 -21.68
CA THR A 155 -27.74 48.92 -21.78
C THR A 155 -28.63 50.09 -21.37
N ASN A 156 -28.12 51.04 -20.58
CA ASN A 156 -28.84 52.26 -20.21
C ASN A 156 -27.96 53.50 -20.45
N PRO A 157 -27.66 53.83 -21.72
CA PRO A 157 -26.58 54.75 -22.06
C PRO A 157 -26.85 56.23 -21.75
N GLU A 158 -28.13 56.61 -21.64
CA GLU A 158 -28.60 57.98 -21.38
C GLU A 158 -28.38 58.45 -19.93
N VAL A 159 -28.13 57.52 -19.00
CA VAL A 159 -27.84 57.84 -17.59
C VAL A 159 -26.33 57.89 -17.40
N SER A 160 -25.72 59.03 -17.75
CA SER A 160 -24.29 59.29 -17.49
C SER A 160 -24.11 60.11 -16.21
N PRO A 161 -23.44 59.60 -15.17
CA PRO A 161 -23.12 60.38 -13.97
C PRO A 161 -22.14 61.52 -14.28
N SER A 162 -22.15 62.57 -13.45
CA SER A 162 -21.19 63.67 -13.54
C SER A 162 -19.74 63.18 -13.37
N LEU A 163 -18.94 63.31 -14.43
CA LEU A 163 -17.47 63.22 -14.51
C LEU A 163 -16.82 62.12 -13.66
N LEU A 164 -16.71 60.93 -14.26
CA LEU A 164 -16.07 59.73 -13.71
C LEU A 164 -14.52 59.84 -13.78
N THR A 165 -13.94 60.68 -12.94
CA THR A 165 -12.47 60.89 -12.87
C THR A 165 -11.71 59.81 -12.10
N VAL A 166 -12.40 58.80 -11.56
CA VAL A 166 -11.79 57.65 -10.87
C VAL A 166 -11.59 56.48 -11.82
N ASN A 167 -10.72 55.53 -11.47
CA ASN A 167 -10.49 54.35 -12.30
C ASN A 167 -11.69 53.37 -12.27
N PRO A 168 -11.88 52.58 -13.34
CA PRO A 168 -12.81 51.45 -13.35
C PRO A 168 -12.60 50.54 -12.13
N SER A 169 -13.68 50.19 -11.44
CA SER A 169 -13.62 49.41 -10.18
C SER A 169 -14.48 48.15 -10.18
N ALA A 170 -15.40 47.99 -11.14
CA ALA A 170 -16.28 46.84 -11.21
C ALA A 170 -16.88 46.64 -12.60
N LEU A 171 -17.22 45.39 -12.94
CA LEU A 171 -17.99 44.98 -14.10
C LEU A 171 -19.37 44.51 -13.61
N LEU A 172 -20.44 45.13 -14.10
CA LEU A 172 -21.81 44.88 -13.66
C LEU A 172 -22.59 44.11 -14.70
N PHE A 173 -23.19 43.00 -14.27
CA PHE A 173 -24.02 42.12 -15.05
C PHE A 173 -25.45 42.22 -14.51
N ASN A 174 -26.37 42.76 -15.29
CA ASN A 174 -27.79 42.84 -14.96
C ASN A 174 -28.68 42.08 -15.96
N GLN A 175 -28.07 41.44 -16.96
CA GLN A 175 -28.77 40.64 -17.97
C GLN A 175 -29.19 39.26 -17.44
N ILE A 176 -30.31 38.76 -17.99
CA ILE A 176 -30.88 37.44 -17.68
C ILE A 176 -30.25 36.34 -18.56
N ALA A 177 -29.75 36.68 -19.75
CA ALA A 177 -29.03 35.78 -20.65
C ALA A 177 -27.60 36.30 -20.87
N ALA A 178 -26.61 35.52 -20.46
CA ALA A 178 -25.20 35.91 -20.57
C ALA A 178 -24.67 35.62 -21.99
N ALA A 179 -24.20 36.64 -22.69
CA ALA A 179 -23.58 36.45 -24.01
C ALA A 179 -22.14 35.96 -23.90
N PRO A 180 -21.69 35.07 -24.81
CA PRO A 180 -20.37 34.48 -24.76
C PRO A 180 -19.27 35.43 -25.26
N ILE A 181 -18.03 35.09 -24.91
CA ILE A 181 -16.83 35.61 -25.57
C ILE A 181 -16.13 34.44 -26.26
N GLU A 182 -15.92 34.56 -27.57
CA GLU A 182 -15.17 33.59 -28.36
C GLU A 182 -13.81 34.16 -28.73
N ASN A 183 -12.74 33.40 -28.52
CA ASN A 183 -11.42 33.75 -29.00
C ASN A 183 -10.81 32.63 -29.85
N ASN A 184 -10.79 32.88 -31.16
CA ASN A 184 -10.20 32.03 -32.20
C ASN A 184 -8.96 32.69 -32.83
N SER A 185 -8.48 33.79 -32.25
CA SER A 185 -7.33 34.54 -32.77
C SER A 185 -6.03 33.76 -32.62
N ILE A 186 -5.14 33.84 -33.62
CA ILE A 186 -3.85 33.13 -33.52
C ILE A 186 -2.99 33.74 -32.40
N VAL A 187 -2.99 35.07 -32.28
CA VAL A 187 -2.23 35.83 -31.28
C VAL A 187 -2.99 37.10 -30.87
N LEU A 188 -3.81 37.02 -29.82
CA LEU A 188 -4.25 38.20 -29.07
C LEU A 188 -3.22 38.49 -27.98
N ARG A 189 -2.54 39.63 -28.08
CA ARG A 189 -1.38 39.94 -27.23
C ARG A 189 -1.41 41.37 -26.72
N VAL A 190 -1.10 41.56 -25.44
CA VAL A 190 -0.81 42.87 -24.83
C VAL A 190 0.70 43.06 -24.64
N PRO A 191 1.20 44.28 -24.38
CA PRO A 191 2.61 44.49 -24.06
C PRO A 191 3.01 43.78 -22.76
N ASP A 192 4.29 43.45 -22.62
CA ASP A 192 4.80 42.68 -21.48
C ASP A 192 4.53 43.38 -20.15
N GLY A 193 4.22 42.62 -19.11
CA GLY A 193 3.84 43.13 -17.79
C GLY A 193 2.40 43.67 -17.66
N ASN A 194 1.62 43.70 -18.75
CA ASN A 194 0.22 44.16 -18.73
C ASN A 194 -0.76 42.98 -18.68
N SER A 195 -2.02 43.28 -18.36
CA SER A 195 -3.09 42.30 -18.21
C SER A 195 -3.98 42.17 -19.46
N LEU A 196 -4.46 40.96 -19.73
CA LEU A 196 -5.49 40.65 -20.71
C LEU A 196 -6.63 39.89 -20.02
N LEU A 197 -7.79 40.54 -19.87
CA LEU A 197 -8.92 40.01 -19.11
C LEU A 197 -10.10 39.80 -20.06
N LEU A 198 -10.67 38.59 -20.06
CA LEU A 198 -11.92 38.29 -20.77
C LEU A 198 -12.98 37.85 -19.76
N VAL A 199 -14.07 38.65 -19.64
CA VAL A 199 -15.09 38.44 -18.61
C VAL A 199 -16.49 38.57 -19.18
N GLY A 200 -17.27 37.51 -19.21
CA GLY A 200 -18.58 37.52 -19.88
C GLY A 200 -19.50 36.41 -19.41
N GLY A 201 -20.36 35.92 -20.29
CA GLY A 201 -20.97 34.60 -20.15
C GLY A 201 -19.94 33.50 -20.36
N ASP A 202 -20.27 32.49 -21.15
CA ASP A 202 -19.31 31.43 -21.45
C ASP A 202 -18.09 31.97 -22.22
N ILE A 203 -16.89 31.50 -21.87
CA ILE A 203 -15.66 31.84 -22.58
C ILE A 203 -15.22 30.63 -23.40
N ASN A 204 -15.19 30.78 -24.72
CA ASN A 204 -14.84 29.70 -25.65
C ASN A 204 -13.53 30.05 -26.38
N MET A 205 -12.53 29.18 -26.28
CA MET A 205 -11.28 29.29 -27.02
C MET A 205 -11.07 28.05 -27.88
N ASP A 206 -11.26 28.18 -29.19
CA ASP A 206 -11.04 27.09 -30.14
C ASP A 206 -9.82 27.38 -31.01
N GLY A 207 -8.68 26.80 -30.64
CA GLY A 207 -7.38 27.09 -31.26
C GLY A 207 -6.84 28.51 -31.04
N GLY A 208 -7.54 29.34 -30.26
CA GLY A 208 -7.16 30.74 -30.01
C GLY A 208 -6.00 30.92 -29.02
N GLY A 209 -5.28 32.03 -29.15
CA GLY A 209 -4.08 32.35 -28.38
C GLY A 209 -4.18 33.66 -27.60
N LEU A 210 -3.94 33.61 -26.29
CA LEU A 210 -3.84 34.76 -25.38
C LEU A 210 -2.42 34.90 -24.83
N TYR A 211 -1.81 36.07 -24.96
CA TYR A 211 -0.42 36.31 -24.59
C TYR A 211 -0.25 37.59 -23.76
N ALA A 212 0.30 37.44 -22.56
CA ALA A 212 0.60 38.54 -21.63
C ALA A 212 1.90 38.23 -20.85
N PHE A 213 3.04 38.21 -21.53
CA PHE A 213 4.32 37.80 -20.95
C PHE A 213 4.72 38.68 -19.75
N GLY A 214 4.98 38.06 -18.60
CA GLY A 214 5.29 38.74 -17.32
C GLY A 214 4.10 39.48 -16.71
N GLY A 215 2.97 39.52 -17.40
CA GLY A 215 1.74 40.19 -17.01
C GLY A 215 0.69 39.21 -16.49
N ARG A 216 -0.56 39.35 -16.93
CA ARG A 216 -1.67 38.56 -16.39
C ARG A 216 -2.70 38.20 -17.45
N VAL A 217 -3.20 36.98 -17.42
CA VAL A 217 -4.42 36.61 -18.14
C VAL A 217 -5.48 36.16 -17.16
N GLU A 218 -6.68 36.72 -17.25
CA GLU A 218 -7.82 36.23 -16.46
C GLU A 218 -9.02 35.94 -17.36
N LEU A 219 -9.56 34.73 -17.23
CA LEU A 219 -10.80 34.29 -17.88
C LEU A 219 -11.88 34.11 -16.81
N GLY A 220 -13.06 34.69 -17.05
CA GLY A 220 -14.13 34.69 -16.06
C GLY A 220 -15.51 34.63 -16.68
N GLY A 221 -16.32 33.64 -16.30
CA GLY A 221 -17.71 33.53 -16.74
C GLY A 221 -18.71 33.90 -15.63
N LEU A 222 -19.79 34.60 -15.98
CA LEU A 222 -20.99 34.83 -15.15
C LEU A 222 -22.25 34.37 -15.88
N ALA A 223 -23.01 33.49 -15.25
CA ALA A 223 -24.27 32.96 -15.79
C ALA A 223 -25.50 33.79 -15.36
N SER A 224 -25.41 34.52 -14.26
CA SER A 224 -26.50 35.32 -13.70
C SER A 224 -26.10 36.79 -13.48
N ALA A 225 -27.08 37.61 -13.13
CA ALA A 225 -26.81 38.96 -12.64
C ALA A 225 -25.87 38.94 -11.44
N GLY A 226 -24.93 39.89 -11.40
CA GLY A 226 -23.86 39.95 -10.42
C GLY A 226 -22.86 41.06 -10.71
N THR A 227 -21.93 41.27 -9.79
CA THR A 227 -20.87 42.29 -9.93
C THR A 227 -19.51 41.62 -9.74
N VAL A 228 -18.63 41.78 -10.71
CA VAL A 228 -17.21 41.39 -10.60
C VAL A 228 -16.41 42.61 -10.24
N GLY A 229 -15.64 42.55 -9.15
CA GLY A 229 -14.72 43.63 -8.80
C GLY A 229 -13.57 43.71 -9.79
N LEU A 230 -13.08 44.91 -10.04
CA LEU A 230 -11.86 45.15 -10.81
C LEU A 230 -10.88 45.90 -9.91
N ASN A 231 -9.72 45.31 -9.68
CA ASN A 231 -8.61 45.96 -9.00
C ASN A 231 -7.65 46.50 -10.07
N GLY A 232 -7.15 47.73 -9.89
CA GLY A 232 -6.16 48.31 -10.78
C GLY A 232 -5.09 49.07 -10.01
N ASP A 233 -3.83 48.66 -10.20
CA ASP A 233 -2.66 49.50 -9.95
C ASP A 233 -2.01 49.81 -11.31
N GLY A 234 -2.26 51.00 -11.85
CA GLY A 234 -1.79 51.41 -13.18
C GLY A 234 -2.31 50.48 -14.29
N ASN A 235 -1.41 49.70 -14.89
CA ASN A 235 -1.72 48.75 -15.96
C ASN A 235 -1.80 47.29 -15.47
N ASN A 236 -1.63 46.99 -14.19
CA ASN A 236 -1.79 45.62 -13.68
C ASN A 236 -3.23 45.42 -13.16
N LEU A 237 -4.14 45.09 -14.07
CA LEU A 237 -5.55 44.86 -13.78
C LEU A 237 -5.82 43.41 -13.36
N SER A 238 -6.68 43.18 -12.37
CA SER A 238 -7.13 41.84 -11.92
C SER A 238 -8.60 41.85 -11.48
N LEU A 239 -9.25 40.69 -11.52
CA LEU A 239 -10.65 40.53 -11.16
C LEU A 239 -10.81 40.04 -9.72
N ARG A 240 -11.93 40.40 -9.11
CA ARG A 240 -12.38 39.85 -7.82
C ARG A 240 -13.79 39.27 -7.99
N PHE A 241 -13.87 37.95 -8.08
CA PHE A 241 -15.12 37.20 -8.13
C PHE A 241 -15.69 37.02 -6.72
N PRO A 242 -16.92 37.48 -6.44
CA PRO A 242 -17.61 37.11 -5.20
C PRO A 242 -18.09 35.66 -5.24
N ASP A 243 -18.08 34.98 -4.10
CA ASP A 243 -18.56 33.58 -3.99
C ASP A 243 -20.07 33.45 -4.23
N SER A 244 -20.82 34.54 -4.06
CA SER A 244 -22.28 34.58 -4.22
C SER A 244 -22.77 34.67 -5.67
N VAL A 245 -21.86 34.81 -6.64
CA VAL A 245 -22.21 35.01 -8.05
C VAL A 245 -22.20 33.67 -8.78
N GLU A 246 -23.25 33.40 -9.56
CA GLU A 246 -23.31 32.21 -10.40
C GLU A 246 -22.36 32.38 -11.60
N ARG A 247 -21.37 31.49 -11.68
CA ARG A 247 -20.35 31.52 -12.73
C ARG A 247 -20.83 30.81 -14.01
N SER A 248 -20.31 31.23 -15.15
CA SER A 248 -20.46 30.56 -16.45
C SER A 248 -19.28 29.64 -16.73
N ASP A 249 -19.34 28.88 -17.82
CA ASP A 249 -18.33 27.88 -18.15
C ASP A 249 -17.18 28.46 -18.99
N VAL A 250 -16.02 27.81 -18.93
CA VAL A 250 -14.82 28.17 -19.72
C VAL A 250 -14.34 26.93 -20.47
N PHE A 251 -14.14 27.06 -21.79
CA PHE A 251 -13.76 25.95 -22.68
C PHE A 251 -12.52 26.30 -23.49
N LEU A 252 -11.51 25.43 -23.44
CA LEU A 252 -10.27 25.53 -24.21
C LEU A 252 -10.07 24.26 -25.03
N SER A 253 -10.14 24.38 -26.37
CA SER A 253 -10.06 23.24 -27.29
C SER A 253 -9.09 23.47 -28.45
N ASN A 254 -8.73 22.36 -29.12
CA ASN A 254 -8.04 22.35 -30.42
C ASN A 254 -6.75 23.19 -30.47
N GLY A 255 -5.91 23.10 -29.44
CA GLY A 255 -4.64 23.82 -29.40
C GLY A 255 -4.73 25.25 -28.86
N ALA A 256 -5.83 25.61 -28.19
CA ALA A 256 -5.95 26.88 -27.51
C ALA A 256 -4.77 27.10 -26.54
N ARG A 257 -4.26 28.32 -26.46
CA ARG A 257 -3.05 28.65 -25.71
C ARG A 257 -3.21 29.92 -24.88
N VAL A 258 -2.86 29.85 -23.60
CA VAL A 258 -2.73 31.00 -22.71
C VAL A 258 -1.30 31.03 -22.17
N ALA A 259 -0.57 32.13 -22.41
CA ALA A 259 0.84 32.21 -22.07
C ALA A 259 1.23 33.53 -21.40
N VAL A 260 1.86 33.41 -20.22
CA VAL A 260 2.40 34.53 -19.43
C VAL A 260 3.86 34.35 -19.04
N ILE A 261 4.49 33.26 -19.47
CA ILE A 261 5.90 32.91 -19.20
C ILE A 261 6.87 34.06 -19.50
N ALA A 262 7.76 34.39 -18.56
CA ALA A 262 8.74 35.47 -18.70
C ALA A 262 9.97 35.22 -17.82
N GLY A 263 10.84 36.22 -17.64
CA GLY A 263 11.94 36.16 -16.66
C GLY A 263 11.51 36.49 -15.23
N ASP A 264 10.33 37.08 -15.06
CA ASP A 264 9.75 37.48 -13.77
C ASP A 264 8.22 37.68 -13.94
N GLY A 265 7.44 37.49 -12.88
CA GLY A 265 5.98 37.69 -12.90
C GLY A 265 5.21 36.69 -13.78
N GLY A 266 4.08 37.12 -14.32
CA GLY A 266 3.22 36.28 -15.18
C GLY A 266 2.23 35.42 -14.39
N SER A 267 0.94 35.75 -14.41
CA SER A 267 -0.11 34.95 -13.73
C SER A 267 -1.31 34.62 -14.64
N ILE A 268 -1.91 33.45 -14.43
CA ILE A 268 -3.13 33.02 -15.12
C ILE A 268 -4.20 32.73 -14.08
N THR A 269 -5.40 33.28 -14.24
CA THR A 269 -6.54 32.95 -13.38
C THR A 269 -7.75 32.54 -14.20
N ILE A 270 -8.39 31.44 -13.83
CA ILE A 270 -9.63 30.95 -14.44
C ILE A 270 -10.72 30.94 -13.37
N ASN A 271 -11.79 31.71 -13.55
CA ASN A 271 -12.97 31.72 -12.69
C ASN A 271 -14.17 31.19 -13.48
N ALA A 272 -14.60 29.96 -13.17
CA ALA A 272 -15.64 29.29 -13.94
C ALA A 272 -16.65 28.56 -13.04
N ARG A 273 -17.78 28.15 -13.61
CA ARG A 273 -18.59 27.07 -13.06
C ARG A 273 -17.94 25.75 -13.44
N ASN A 274 -17.91 25.41 -14.73
CA ASN A 274 -17.10 24.30 -15.24
C ASN A 274 -15.93 24.82 -16.06
N PHE A 275 -14.77 24.18 -15.92
CA PHE A 275 -13.60 24.41 -16.78
C PHE A 275 -13.25 23.14 -17.54
N GLU A 276 -13.29 23.20 -18.87
CA GLU A 276 -12.91 22.08 -19.72
C GLU A 276 -11.74 22.45 -20.64
N MET A 277 -10.73 21.58 -20.66
CA MET A 277 -9.54 21.75 -21.48
C MET A 277 -9.24 20.47 -22.24
N THR A 278 -9.21 20.53 -23.58
CA THR A 278 -8.89 19.41 -24.47
C THR A 278 -7.80 19.81 -25.46
N GLY A 279 -6.68 19.09 -25.48
CA GLY A 279 -5.57 19.33 -26.41
C GLY A 279 -5.01 20.76 -26.37
N SER A 280 -5.06 21.43 -25.22
CA SER A 280 -4.78 22.87 -25.06
C SER A 280 -3.72 23.15 -23.99
N LEU A 281 -3.28 24.41 -23.85
CA LEU A 281 -2.06 24.74 -23.11
C LEU A 281 -2.16 26.02 -22.26
N LEU A 282 -1.90 25.89 -20.95
CA LEU A 282 -1.65 27.03 -20.04
C LEU A 282 -0.15 27.08 -19.68
N ILE A 283 0.51 28.23 -19.87
CA ILE A 283 1.96 28.37 -19.66
C ILE A 283 2.29 29.59 -18.80
N ALA A 284 2.84 29.33 -17.62
CA ALA A 284 3.54 30.28 -16.76
C ALA A 284 4.95 29.76 -16.43
N GLY A 285 5.65 30.46 -15.54
CA GLY A 285 6.98 30.09 -15.06
C GLY A 285 8.11 30.96 -15.60
N ILE A 286 9.34 30.49 -15.43
CA ILE A 286 10.55 31.20 -15.87
C ILE A 286 11.05 30.61 -17.18
N GLY A 287 11.09 31.45 -18.22
CA GLY A 287 11.48 31.04 -19.58
C GLY A 287 12.95 30.64 -19.71
N ARG A 288 13.26 29.82 -20.72
CA ARG A 288 14.61 29.31 -21.00
C ARG A 288 15.67 30.42 -21.02
N GLY A 289 16.72 30.27 -20.21
CA GLY A 289 17.83 31.21 -20.15
C GLY A 289 17.49 32.58 -19.56
N LEU A 290 16.30 32.73 -18.98
CA LEU A 290 15.85 33.97 -18.36
C LEU A 290 15.92 33.91 -16.83
N GLY A 291 15.65 35.04 -16.20
CA GLY A 291 15.55 35.18 -14.75
C GLY A 291 16.89 35.43 -14.05
N SER A 292 16.79 35.62 -12.74
CA SER A 292 17.88 35.88 -11.81
C SER A 292 17.58 35.15 -10.50
N ASP A 293 18.52 35.12 -9.54
CA ASP A 293 18.29 34.49 -8.23
C ASP A 293 17.04 35.03 -7.50
N ASN A 294 16.66 36.29 -7.80
CA ASN A 294 15.52 36.97 -7.17
C ASN A 294 14.22 36.89 -7.99
N SER A 295 14.27 36.36 -9.21
CA SER A 295 13.11 36.26 -10.09
C SER A 295 12.04 35.34 -9.50
N ARG A 296 10.77 35.71 -9.63
CA ARG A 296 9.61 34.93 -9.17
C ARG A 296 8.52 34.96 -10.22
N ALA A 297 8.16 33.81 -10.76
CA ALA A 297 6.99 33.71 -11.62
C ALA A 297 5.69 33.86 -10.81
N GLY A 298 4.61 34.32 -11.45
CA GLY A 298 3.27 34.32 -10.87
C GLY A 298 2.57 32.96 -10.95
N ASN A 299 1.39 32.86 -10.36
CA ASN A 299 0.66 31.60 -10.20
C ASN A 299 -0.28 31.30 -11.37
N ILE A 300 -0.68 30.03 -11.47
CA ILE A 300 -1.86 29.60 -12.23
C ILE A 300 -2.93 29.18 -11.23
N ASP A 301 -4.02 29.93 -11.17
CA ASP A 301 -5.13 29.69 -10.24
C ASP A 301 -6.39 29.30 -11.02
N ILE A 302 -6.88 28.08 -10.81
CA ILE A 302 -8.12 27.57 -11.42
C ILE A 302 -9.16 27.45 -10.30
N ASN A 303 -10.17 28.31 -10.38
CA ASN A 303 -11.27 28.38 -9.41
C ASN A 303 -12.59 28.03 -10.12
N ALA A 304 -12.96 26.76 -10.06
CA ALA A 304 -14.22 26.25 -10.61
C ALA A 304 -15.20 25.94 -9.47
N THR A 305 -16.46 26.37 -9.57
CA THR A 305 -17.46 25.97 -8.56
C THR A 305 -18.05 24.57 -8.84
N GLY A 306 -17.95 24.10 -10.08
CA GLY A 306 -18.39 22.79 -10.57
C GLY A 306 -17.22 21.90 -11.00
N ALA A 307 -17.29 21.35 -12.21
CA ALA A 307 -16.33 20.37 -12.70
C ALA A 307 -15.13 21.01 -13.43
N THR A 308 -13.93 20.48 -13.17
CA THR A 308 -12.72 20.77 -13.94
C THR A 308 -12.27 19.50 -14.66
N ASN A 309 -12.24 19.53 -15.99
CA ASN A 309 -11.88 18.38 -16.84
C ASN A 309 -10.68 18.72 -17.73
N PHE A 310 -9.57 18.00 -17.53
CA PHE A 310 -8.43 18.01 -18.44
C PHE A 310 -8.42 16.72 -19.24
N ASN A 311 -8.73 16.83 -20.52
CA ASN A 311 -8.81 15.72 -21.46
C ASN A 311 -7.51 15.57 -22.28
N THR A 312 -7.45 14.52 -23.10
CA THR A 312 -6.25 14.10 -23.83
C THR A 312 -5.49 15.27 -24.49
N GLY A 313 -4.19 15.32 -24.24
CA GLY A 313 -3.28 16.32 -24.84
C GLY A 313 -3.27 17.69 -24.16
N SER A 314 -4.05 17.87 -23.09
CA SER A 314 -4.02 19.10 -22.28
C SER A 314 -2.79 19.18 -21.39
N LEU A 315 -2.20 20.38 -21.31
CA LEU A 315 -0.99 20.63 -20.54
C LEU A 315 -1.08 21.97 -19.78
N ILE A 316 -0.90 21.92 -18.46
CA ILE A 316 -0.77 23.10 -17.60
C ILE A 316 0.64 23.10 -17.00
N VAL A 317 1.41 24.18 -17.22
CA VAL A 317 2.79 24.28 -16.75
C VAL A 317 3.09 25.61 -16.06
N ASN A 318 3.70 25.53 -14.87
CA ASN A 318 4.34 26.66 -14.20
C ASN A 318 5.75 26.24 -13.73
N GLN A 319 6.73 26.33 -14.64
CA GLN A 319 8.02 25.64 -14.48
C GLN A 319 9.22 26.59 -14.61
N VAL A 320 10.35 26.19 -14.04
CA VAL A 320 11.66 26.79 -14.34
C VAL A 320 12.27 26.04 -15.52
N GLN A 321 12.39 26.67 -16.69
CA GLN A 321 12.90 26.03 -17.90
C GLN A 321 14.44 25.87 -17.90
N PRO A 322 15.02 25.07 -18.81
CA PRO A 322 16.47 24.87 -18.89
C PRO A 322 17.27 26.18 -18.97
N GLY A 323 18.34 26.27 -18.18
CA GLY A 323 19.19 27.46 -18.10
C GLY A 323 18.56 28.68 -17.44
N ALA A 324 17.31 28.59 -16.97
CA ALA A 324 16.64 29.64 -16.23
C ALA A 324 16.99 29.60 -14.73
N ASN A 325 16.83 30.74 -14.07
CA ASN A 325 17.08 30.90 -12.63
C ASN A 325 15.96 31.71 -11.95
N GLY A 326 15.71 31.46 -10.66
CA GLY A 326 14.62 32.07 -9.87
C GLY A 326 13.66 31.04 -9.26
N GLN A 327 12.42 31.44 -8.96
CA GLN A 327 11.38 30.57 -8.39
C GLN A 327 10.18 30.51 -9.33
N ALA A 328 9.74 29.32 -9.72
CA ALA A 328 8.46 29.16 -10.41
C ALA A 328 7.29 29.48 -9.46
N GLY A 329 6.15 29.88 -10.04
CA GLY A 329 4.93 30.12 -9.28
C GLY A 329 4.17 28.82 -9.03
N ASP A 330 3.17 28.91 -8.16
CA ASP A 330 2.34 27.76 -7.80
C ASP A 330 1.26 27.49 -8.86
N VAL A 331 0.68 26.29 -8.80
CA VAL A 331 -0.56 25.93 -9.49
C VAL A 331 -1.57 25.50 -8.44
N SER A 332 -2.72 26.18 -8.38
CA SER A 332 -3.83 25.86 -7.47
C SER A 332 -5.08 25.52 -8.28
N ILE A 333 -5.73 24.41 -7.93
CA ILE A 333 -6.98 23.97 -8.55
C ILE A 333 -8.01 23.74 -7.44
N SER A 334 -9.08 24.54 -7.46
CA SER A 334 -10.27 24.36 -6.64
C SER A 334 -11.46 23.99 -7.53
N ALA A 335 -12.16 22.90 -7.20
CA ALA A 335 -13.29 22.40 -7.98
C ALA A 335 -14.26 21.56 -7.12
N SER A 336 -15.50 21.36 -7.57
CA SER A 336 -16.32 20.26 -7.03
C SER A 336 -15.73 18.91 -7.43
N THR A 337 -15.36 18.74 -8.70
CA THR A 337 -14.72 17.51 -9.20
C THR A 337 -13.55 17.85 -10.11
N LEU A 338 -12.44 17.13 -10.00
CA LEU A 338 -11.31 17.21 -10.92
C LEU A 338 -11.12 15.89 -11.65
N LYS A 339 -11.10 15.92 -12.99
CA LYS A 339 -10.74 14.78 -13.83
C LYS A 339 -9.53 15.11 -14.70
N VAL A 340 -8.49 14.27 -14.63
CA VAL A 340 -7.28 14.37 -15.45
C VAL A 340 -7.14 13.08 -16.26
N SER A 341 -7.42 13.17 -17.57
CA SER A 341 -7.46 12.05 -18.49
C SER A 341 -6.45 12.25 -19.60
N GLU A 342 -5.34 11.51 -19.58
CA GLU A 342 -4.25 11.65 -20.56
C GLU A 342 -3.76 13.11 -20.75
N ALA A 343 -3.81 13.86 -19.65
CA ALA A 343 -3.40 15.25 -19.54
C ALA A 343 -2.35 15.41 -18.44
N GLU A 344 -1.65 16.54 -18.42
CA GLU A 344 -0.59 16.80 -17.45
C GLU A 344 -0.71 18.19 -16.82
N VAL A 345 -0.58 18.23 -15.49
CA VAL A 345 -0.40 19.45 -14.71
C VAL A 345 0.96 19.36 -14.03
N ASN A 346 1.87 20.31 -14.28
CA ASN A 346 3.16 20.29 -13.61
C ASN A 346 3.75 21.65 -13.22
N THR A 347 4.52 21.64 -12.13
CA THR A 347 5.28 22.78 -11.60
C THR A 347 6.79 22.49 -11.53
N ASN A 348 7.27 21.69 -12.49
CA ASN A 348 8.62 21.14 -12.48
C ASN A 348 9.73 22.20 -12.48
N THR A 349 10.92 21.80 -12.05
CA THR A 349 12.15 22.55 -12.33
C THR A 349 13.08 21.75 -13.24
N LEU A 350 13.57 22.43 -14.28
CA LEU A 350 14.53 21.95 -15.29
C LEU A 350 15.81 22.82 -15.30
N GLY A 351 15.91 23.79 -14.38
CA GLY A 351 16.98 24.81 -14.34
C GLY A 351 17.66 24.87 -12.98
N ALA A 352 18.27 26.02 -12.66
CA ALA A 352 18.87 26.23 -11.34
C ALA A 352 17.86 26.69 -10.28
N GLY A 353 16.72 27.22 -10.74
CA GLY A 353 15.66 27.76 -9.90
C GLY A 353 14.75 26.73 -9.24
N LYS A 354 14.06 27.11 -8.16
CA LYS A 354 13.13 26.23 -7.43
C LYS A 354 11.81 26.06 -8.17
N GLY A 355 11.26 24.84 -8.18
CA GLY A 355 9.92 24.55 -8.67
C GLY A 355 8.82 25.13 -7.78
N GLY A 356 7.64 25.34 -8.36
CA GLY A 356 6.44 25.80 -7.63
C GLY A 356 5.67 24.64 -6.99
N ASN A 357 4.76 24.95 -6.07
CA ASN A 357 3.88 23.96 -5.46
C ASN A 357 2.65 23.68 -6.34
N LEU A 358 2.12 22.45 -6.26
CA LEU A 358 0.87 22.06 -6.88
C LEU A 358 -0.16 21.70 -5.79
N THR A 359 -1.27 22.44 -5.73
CA THR A 359 -2.33 22.21 -4.74
C THR A 359 -3.65 21.89 -5.43
N ILE A 360 -4.26 20.77 -5.05
CA ILE A 360 -5.57 20.32 -5.51
C ILE A 360 -6.52 20.30 -4.31
N ASP A 361 -7.62 21.05 -4.42
CA ASP A 361 -8.73 21.07 -3.46
C ASP A 361 -10.03 20.77 -4.21
N ALA A 362 -10.51 19.53 -4.13
CA ALA A 362 -11.76 19.15 -4.80
C ALA A 362 -12.48 18.02 -4.08
N GLN A 363 -13.82 17.97 -4.16
CA GLN A 363 -14.56 16.92 -3.46
C GLN A 363 -14.23 15.53 -4.01
N ASP A 364 -14.06 15.38 -5.32
CA ASP A 364 -13.62 14.12 -5.95
C ASP A 364 -12.54 14.39 -7.00
N VAL A 365 -11.48 13.58 -6.98
CA VAL A 365 -10.35 13.65 -7.91
C VAL A 365 -10.16 12.31 -8.62
N GLN A 366 -10.11 12.34 -9.95
CA GLN A 366 -9.88 11.16 -10.80
C GLN A 366 -8.74 11.41 -11.77
N LEU A 367 -7.70 10.58 -11.69
CA LEU A 367 -6.67 10.49 -12.72
C LEU A 367 -6.81 9.15 -13.44
N ILE A 368 -6.97 9.21 -14.76
CA ILE A 368 -7.19 8.03 -15.60
C ILE A 368 -6.26 8.02 -16.80
N GLY A 369 -5.95 6.81 -17.28
CA GLY A 369 -4.99 6.62 -18.35
C GLY A 369 -3.64 7.24 -17.97
N ARG A 370 -2.95 7.88 -18.93
CA ARG A 370 -1.67 8.55 -18.68
C ARG A 370 -1.81 9.94 -18.04
N GLY A 371 -2.87 10.19 -17.25
CA GLY A 371 -3.07 11.44 -16.53
C GLY A 371 -1.99 11.68 -15.46
N ARG A 372 -1.51 12.93 -15.33
CA ARG A 372 -0.34 13.26 -14.50
C ARG A 372 -0.50 14.55 -13.70
N LEU A 373 -0.08 14.50 -12.44
CA LEU A 373 0.13 15.66 -11.55
C LEU A 373 1.56 15.64 -11.02
N PHE A 374 2.41 16.60 -11.41
CA PHE A 374 3.84 16.59 -11.07
C PHE A 374 4.34 17.89 -10.43
N ALA A 375 5.20 17.76 -9.42
CA ALA A 375 6.05 18.83 -8.91
C ALA A 375 7.46 18.28 -8.69
N SER A 376 8.18 18.04 -9.80
CA SER A 376 9.44 17.28 -9.82
C SER A 376 10.67 18.13 -10.16
N ALA A 377 11.84 17.68 -9.69
CA ALA A 377 13.15 18.20 -10.10
C ALA A 377 13.73 17.29 -11.19
N ASN A 378 13.72 17.76 -12.43
CA ASN A 378 14.03 16.90 -13.58
C ASN A 378 15.53 16.77 -13.84
N LEU A 379 15.90 15.90 -14.78
CA LEU A 379 17.28 15.65 -15.17
C LEU A 379 18.00 16.96 -15.52
N ASN A 380 19.24 17.11 -15.04
CA ASN A 380 20.08 18.32 -15.13
C ASN A 380 19.57 19.56 -14.36
N SER A 381 18.48 19.45 -13.60
CA SER A 381 18.08 20.50 -12.65
C SER A 381 19.04 20.52 -11.46
N THR A 382 19.48 21.71 -11.06
CA THR A 382 20.13 21.94 -9.75
C THR A 382 19.18 22.58 -8.73
N GLY A 383 17.99 23.00 -9.17
CA GLY A 383 16.96 23.55 -8.30
C GLY A 383 16.09 22.47 -7.66
N ASP A 384 15.65 22.73 -6.43
CA ASP A 384 14.74 21.87 -5.68
C ASP A 384 13.32 21.91 -6.27
N ALA A 385 12.60 20.79 -6.20
CA ALA A 385 11.20 20.71 -6.59
C ALA A 385 10.28 21.36 -5.54
N GLY A 386 9.09 21.78 -5.97
CA GLY A 386 8.03 22.21 -5.05
C GLY A 386 7.21 21.04 -4.51
N ASN A 387 6.35 21.30 -3.52
CA ASN A 387 5.51 20.28 -2.90
C ASN A 387 4.21 20.04 -3.70
N LEU A 388 3.61 18.88 -3.52
CA LEU A 388 2.30 18.55 -4.08
C LEU A 388 1.33 18.16 -2.95
N THR A 389 0.18 18.82 -2.89
CA THR A 389 -0.90 18.50 -1.93
C THR A 389 -2.20 18.19 -2.67
N VAL A 390 -2.83 17.07 -2.32
CA VAL A 390 -4.18 16.71 -2.78
C VAL A 390 -5.09 16.57 -1.57
N GLU A 391 -6.13 17.40 -1.51
CA GLU A 391 -7.18 17.35 -0.50
C GLU A 391 -8.52 17.04 -1.19
N THR A 392 -9.15 15.94 -0.82
CA THR A 392 -10.38 15.46 -1.47
C THR A 392 -11.19 14.51 -0.58
N ASN A 393 -12.42 14.15 -0.96
CA ASN A 393 -13.12 13.03 -0.32
C ASN A 393 -12.72 11.69 -0.95
N THR A 394 -12.55 11.66 -2.28
CA THR A 394 -12.19 10.46 -3.02
C THR A 394 -11.08 10.76 -4.02
N LEU A 395 -9.98 10.03 -3.91
CA LEU A 395 -8.89 10.06 -4.89
C LEU A 395 -8.80 8.71 -5.61
N LEU A 396 -9.14 8.71 -6.91
CA LEU A 396 -8.96 7.57 -7.81
C LEU A 396 -7.78 7.82 -8.74
N VAL A 397 -6.78 6.94 -8.70
CA VAL A 397 -5.64 6.93 -9.62
C VAL A 397 -5.61 5.57 -10.31
N GLN A 398 -5.82 5.53 -11.62
CA GLN A 398 -5.90 4.26 -12.35
C GLN A 398 -5.27 4.32 -13.74
N ASP A 399 -4.98 3.14 -14.28
CA ASP A 399 -4.60 2.92 -15.69
C ASP A 399 -3.30 3.63 -16.11
N ARG A 400 -2.25 3.49 -15.28
CA ARG A 400 -0.93 4.15 -15.41
C ARG A 400 -0.92 5.66 -15.16
N ALA A 401 -1.94 6.18 -14.51
CA ALA A 401 -1.91 7.56 -14.02
C ALA A 401 -0.82 7.72 -12.96
N LYS A 402 -0.26 8.93 -12.86
CA LYS A 402 0.84 9.21 -11.93
C LYS A 402 0.67 10.53 -11.17
N ILE A 403 0.90 10.47 -9.87
CA ILE A 403 1.09 11.66 -9.01
C ILE A 403 2.51 11.60 -8.48
N ALA A 404 3.32 12.63 -8.72
CA ALA A 404 4.73 12.55 -8.31
C ALA A 404 5.40 13.87 -7.94
N THR A 405 6.36 13.76 -7.02
CA THR A 405 7.30 14.82 -6.64
C THR A 405 8.76 14.35 -6.71
N ASP A 406 9.01 13.43 -7.65
CA ASP A 406 10.31 12.77 -7.82
C ASP A 406 11.44 13.76 -8.16
N THR A 407 12.69 13.38 -7.87
CA THR A 407 13.88 14.06 -8.43
C THR A 407 14.71 13.15 -9.33
N SER A 408 15.20 13.67 -10.45
CA SER A 408 16.18 13.04 -11.34
C SER A 408 17.43 13.91 -11.51
N GLY A 409 17.49 15.07 -10.85
CA GLY A 409 18.59 16.03 -10.91
C GLY A 409 19.45 16.02 -9.64
N VAL A 410 20.18 17.12 -9.43
CA VAL A 410 20.94 17.37 -8.18
C VAL A 410 20.05 18.02 -7.12
N GLY A 411 19.02 18.77 -7.54
CA GLY A 411 18.04 19.36 -6.64
C GLY A 411 17.17 18.32 -5.94
N LYS A 412 16.69 18.64 -4.73
CA LYS A 412 15.86 17.73 -3.92
C LYS A 412 14.46 17.58 -4.49
N GLY A 413 13.86 16.40 -4.30
CA GLY A 413 12.44 16.15 -4.55
C GLY A 413 11.55 16.88 -3.55
N GLY A 414 10.31 17.14 -3.95
CA GLY A 414 9.31 17.81 -3.11
C GLY A 414 8.55 16.80 -2.25
N ASN A 415 7.90 17.26 -1.18
CA ASN A 415 7.01 16.39 -0.40
C ASN A 415 5.66 16.23 -1.11
N LEU A 416 5.09 15.03 -1.01
CA LEU A 416 3.77 14.68 -1.51
C LEU A 416 2.84 14.38 -0.34
N THR A 417 1.75 15.14 -0.21
CA THR A 417 0.72 14.96 0.83
C THR A 417 -0.63 14.65 0.19
N ILE A 418 -1.25 13.55 0.61
CA ILE A 418 -2.61 13.16 0.21
C ILE A 418 -3.47 13.14 1.46
N LYS A 419 -4.55 13.93 1.47
CA LYS A 419 -5.61 13.93 2.47
C LYS A 419 -6.91 13.52 1.81
N THR A 420 -7.46 12.36 2.16
CA THR A 420 -8.69 11.87 1.52
C THR A 420 -9.52 10.96 2.41
N ASN A 421 -10.84 10.83 2.21
CA ASN A 421 -11.55 9.73 2.88
C ASN A 421 -11.17 8.39 2.23
N THR A 422 -11.08 8.33 0.90
CA THR A 422 -10.74 7.11 0.17
C THR A 422 -9.64 7.36 -0.86
N LEU A 423 -8.59 6.55 -0.82
CA LEU A 423 -7.55 6.46 -1.85
C LEU A 423 -7.64 5.12 -2.55
N LEU A 424 -7.87 5.12 -3.87
CA LEU A 424 -7.84 3.93 -4.72
C LEU A 424 -6.77 4.08 -5.81
N VAL A 425 -5.73 3.25 -5.74
CA VAL A 425 -4.64 3.18 -6.74
C VAL A 425 -4.67 1.81 -7.40
N LYS A 426 -4.90 1.75 -8.71
CA LYS A 426 -5.02 0.45 -9.41
C LYS A 426 -4.53 0.44 -10.85
N ASN A 427 -4.40 -0.76 -11.43
CA ASN A 427 -4.08 -0.98 -12.84
C ASN A 427 -2.76 -0.29 -13.30
N GLY A 428 -1.72 -0.39 -12.48
CA GLY A 428 -0.38 0.18 -12.72
C GLY A 428 -0.26 1.68 -12.46
N ALA A 429 -1.23 2.28 -11.78
CA ALA A 429 -1.13 3.65 -11.31
C ALA A 429 -0.09 3.82 -10.18
N GLN A 430 0.60 4.96 -10.14
CA GLN A 430 1.68 5.19 -9.20
C GLN A 430 1.55 6.55 -8.51
N VAL A 431 1.84 6.57 -7.21
CA VAL A 431 1.92 7.79 -6.40
C VAL A 431 3.29 7.78 -5.72
N GLY A 432 4.11 8.82 -5.89
CA GLY A 432 5.45 8.76 -5.33
C GLY A 432 6.24 10.05 -5.17
N ALA A 433 7.30 9.96 -4.37
CA ALA A 433 8.21 11.06 -4.03
C ALA A 433 9.68 10.58 -4.00
N GLY A 434 10.06 9.72 -4.95
CA GLY A 434 11.36 9.05 -4.97
C GLY A 434 12.50 9.89 -5.54
N THR A 435 13.68 9.27 -5.62
CA THR A 435 14.84 9.84 -6.33
C THR A 435 15.38 8.88 -7.39
N PHE A 436 15.74 9.43 -8.54
CA PHE A 436 16.37 8.79 -9.69
C PHE A 436 17.75 9.42 -9.99
N GLY A 437 18.21 10.37 -9.16
CA GLY A 437 19.41 11.17 -9.40
C GLY A 437 20.28 11.36 -8.17
N GLU A 438 20.98 12.50 -8.11
CA GLU A 438 21.88 12.84 -7.00
C GLU A 438 21.14 13.55 -5.85
N GLY A 439 20.05 14.24 -6.15
CA GLY A 439 19.21 14.90 -5.15
C GLY A 439 18.42 13.89 -4.32
N ASN A 440 18.21 14.21 -3.04
CA ASN A 440 17.39 13.37 -2.16
C ASN A 440 15.91 13.43 -2.56
N GLY A 441 15.21 12.30 -2.45
CA GLY A 441 13.76 12.21 -2.61
C GLY A 441 13.00 12.98 -1.53
N GLY A 442 11.72 13.24 -1.79
CA GLY A 442 10.83 13.88 -0.82
C GLY A 442 10.02 12.86 -0.01
N ASN A 443 9.35 13.31 1.04
CA ASN A 443 8.49 12.42 1.83
C ASN A 443 7.11 12.26 1.18
N LEU A 444 6.53 11.06 1.28
CA LEU A 444 5.15 10.77 0.92
C LEU A 444 4.31 10.55 2.19
N THR A 445 3.31 11.40 2.41
CA THR A 445 2.35 11.26 3.51
C THR A 445 0.94 11.02 2.95
N VAL A 446 0.32 9.92 3.36
CA VAL A 446 -1.07 9.60 3.07
C VAL A 446 -1.84 9.61 4.38
N ASP A 447 -2.80 10.51 4.50
CA ASP A 447 -3.76 10.60 5.59
C ASP A 447 -5.15 10.31 5.00
N ALA A 448 -5.67 9.12 5.29
CA ALA A 448 -6.96 8.70 4.75
C ALA A 448 -7.85 7.93 5.72
N GLN A 449 -9.09 7.63 5.35
CA GLN A 449 -9.89 6.65 6.09
C GLN A 449 -9.70 5.25 5.50
N ASN A 450 -9.61 5.14 4.17
CA ASN A 450 -9.44 3.86 3.48
C ASN A 450 -8.41 3.99 2.35
N VAL A 451 -7.45 3.08 2.30
CA VAL A 451 -6.43 2.99 1.24
C VAL A 451 -6.51 1.62 0.58
N GLN A 452 -6.69 1.60 -0.74
CA GLN A 452 -6.72 0.37 -1.55
C GLN A 452 -5.72 0.48 -2.70
N LEU A 453 -4.76 -0.45 -2.72
CA LEU A 453 -3.76 -0.59 -3.77
C LEU A 453 -3.99 -1.93 -4.46
N ILE A 454 -4.32 -1.92 -5.75
CA ILE A 454 -4.81 -3.12 -6.43
C ILE A 454 -4.14 -3.32 -7.79
N GLY A 455 -3.52 -4.48 -7.95
CA GLY A 455 -3.18 -5.00 -9.27
C GLY A 455 -1.91 -4.42 -9.87
N THR A 456 -1.66 -4.85 -11.10
CA THR A 456 -0.64 -4.32 -12.00
C THR A 456 -1.32 -3.89 -13.31
N SER A 457 -0.65 -3.14 -14.16
CA SER A 457 -1.12 -2.92 -15.52
C SER A 457 -0.79 -4.12 -16.42
N VAL A 458 -1.37 -4.12 -17.63
CA VAL A 458 -1.23 -5.23 -18.61
C VAL A 458 0.20 -5.57 -19.02
N ASP A 459 1.16 -4.64 -18.88
CA ASP A 459 2.59 -4.86 -19.19
C ASP A 459 3.43 -5.11 -17.92
N GLY A 460 2.78 -5.32 -16.77
CA GLY A 460 3.42 -5.66 -15.50
C GLY A 460 3.85 -4.46 -14.65
N VAL A 461 3.55 -3.21 -15.04
CA VAL A 461 3.82 -2.06 -14.15
C VAL A 461 2.96 -2.17 -12.89
N LEU A 462 3.62 -2.13 -11.74
CA LEU A 462 3.01 -2.29 -10.42
C LEU A 462 2.17 -1.05 -10.05
N SER A 463 1.01 -1.28 -9.44
CA SER A 463 0.29 -0.19 -8.76
C SER A 463 0.89 0.04 -7.38
N GLY A 464 0.97 1.28 -6.90
CA GLY A 464 1.50 1.48 -5.56
C GLY A 464 1.84 2.88 -5.13
N LEU A 465 2.39 2.93 -3.91
CA LEU A 465 2.95 4.12 -3.26
C LEU A 465 4.48 3.96 -3.19
N PHE A 466 5.24 4.96 -3.64
CA PHE A 466 6.69 4.84 -3.82
C PHE A 466 7.45 6.04 -3.25
N ALA A 467 8.38 5.82 -2.33
CA ALA A 467 9.33 6.81 -1.83
C ALA A 467 10.76 6.25 -1.88
N SER A 468 11.10 5.59 -2.99
CA SER A 468 12.34 4.82 -3.16
C SER A 468 13.49 5.62 -3.78
N ALA A 469 14.73 5.24 -3.46
CA ALA A 469 15.92 5.61 -4.22
C ALA A 469 16.09 4.60 -5.37
N GLN A 470 16.10 5.06 -6.61
CA GLN A 470 16.02 4.22 -7.80
C GLN A 470 17.40 3.84 -8.34
N ARG A 471 17.43 2.99 -9.37
CA ARG A 471 18.69 2.48 -9.93
C ARG A 471 19.63 3.62 -10.33
N ASN A 472 20.87 3.52 -9.89
CA ASN A 472 21.94 4.51 -10.13
C ASN A 472 21.75 5.87 -9.43
N SER A 473 20.74 6.03 -8.55
CA SER A 473 20.65 7.25 -7.74
C SER A 473 21.75 7.25 -6.66
N THR A 474 22.29 8.43 -6.36
CA THR A 474 23.19 8.64 -5.22
C THR A 474 22.51 9.43 -4.09
N GLY A 475 21.37 10.07 -4.38
CA GLY A 475 20.53 10.71 -3.37
C GLY A 475 19.78 9.70 -2.51
N ASP A 476 19.52 10.09 -1.26
CA ASP A 476 18.75 9.30 -0.31
C ASP A 476 17.25 9.35 -0.65
N ALA A 477 16.54 8.26 -0.38
CA ALA A 477 15.09 8.20 -0.50
C ALA A 477 14.39 8.97 0.64
N GLY A 478 13.15 9.40 0.41
CA GLY A 478 12.33 10.02 1.44
C GLY A 478 11.49 9.00 2.22
N ASN A 479 10.93 9.42 3.35
CA ASN A 479 10.08 8.55 4.17
C ASN A 479 8.67 8.43 3.60
N LEU A 480 8.02 7.29 3.83
CA LEU A 480 6.63 7.01 3.47
C LEU A 480 5.81 6.79 4.75
N THR A 481 4.78 7.61 4.97
CA THR A 481 3.86 7.50 6.12
C THR A 481 2.44 7.31 5.64
N ILE A 482 1.76 6.28 6.14
CA ILE A 482 0.35 5.99 5.88
C ILE A 482 -0.40 6.01 7.21
N LYS A 483 -1.38 6.92 7.32
CA LYS A 483 -2.37 6.95 8.40
C LYS A 483 -3.73 6.61 7.80
N THR A 484 -4.35 5.53 8.26
CA THR A 484 -5.64 5.08 7.72
C THR A 484 -6.48 4.31 8.74
N ASN A 485 -7.76 4.05 8.46
CA ASN A 485 -8.48 3.01 9.19
C ASN A 485 -8.21 1.65 8.55
N THR A 486 -8.23 1.59 7.22
CA THR A 486 -7.97 0.35 6.48
C THR A 486 -6.90 0.53 5.41
N LEU A 487 -5.96 -0.41 5.33
CA LEU A 487 -5.00 -0.54 4.25
C LEU A 487 -5.16 -1.92 3.60
N LEU A 488 -5.54 -1.94 2.32
CA LEU A 488 -5.60 -3.15 1.50
C LEU A 488 -4.57 -3.07 0.37
N VAL A 489 -3.67 -4.04 0.31
CA VAL A 489 -2.70 -4.22 -0.78
C VAL A 489 -2.93 -5.58 -1.40
N LYS A 490 -3.32 -5.62 -2.68
CA LYS A 490 -3.78 -6.85 -3.32
C LYS A 490 -3.34 -7.00 -4.78
N ASN A 491 -3.27 -8.24 -5.27
CA ASN A 491 -3.05 -8.59 -6.68
C ASN A 491 -1.73 -8.05 -7.25
N GLY A 492 -0.65 -7.96 -6.46
CA GLY A 492 0.64 -7.49 -6.95
C GLY A 492 0.94 -6.01 -6.75
N ALA A 493 0.08 -5.26 -6.05
CA ALA A 493 0.33 -3.86 -5.71
C ALA A 493 1.38 -3.70 -4.59
N GLN A 494 2.06 -2.56 -4.50
CA GLN A 494 3.18 -2.38 -3.56
C GLN A 494 3.18 -1.04 -2.82
N VAL A 495 3.78 -1.05 -1.63
CA VAL A 495 4.24 0.15 -0.90
C VAL A 495 5.73 0.01 -0.67
N ASP A 496 6.52 0.88 -1.27
CA ASP A 496 7.97 0.73 -1.30
C ASP A 496 8.71 2.03 -0.96
N ALA A 497 9.65 1.95 -0.02
CA ALA A 497 10.63 3.00 0.28
C ALA A 497 12.07 2.46 0.23
N SER A 498 12.31 1.48 -0.65
CA SER A 498 13.59 0.79 -0.79
C SER A 498 14.68 1.67 -1.42
N THR A 499 15.93 1.22 -1.33
CA THR A 499 17.03 1.72 -2.15
C THR A 499 17.49 0.69 -3.18
N LEU A 500 17.49 1.15 -4.43
CA LEU A 500 18.04 0.52 -5.62
C LEU A 500 19.28 1.31 -6.11
N GLY A 501 19.78 2.27 -5.33
CA GLY A 501 20.92 3.13 -5.64
C GLY A 501 22.00 3.09 -4.55
N ALA A 502 22.97 4.01 -4.63
CA ALA A 502 24.01 4.17 -3.61
C ALA A 502 23.53 4.97 -2.38
N GLY A 503 22.47 5.77 -2.53
CA GLY A 503 21.82 6.49 -1.43
C GLY A 503 21.02 5.55 -0.51
N LYS A 504 20.69 6.02 0.69
CA LYS A 504 19.92 5.25 1.67
C LYS A 504 18.44 5.13 1.31
N GLY A 505 17.80 4.04 1.71
CA GLY A 505 16.36 3.86 1.65
C GLY A 505 15.64 4.71 2.69
N GLY A 506 14.34 4.92 2.50
CA GLY A 506 13.48 5.67 3.40
C GLY A 506 12.79 4.75 4.42
N ASN A 507 12.34 5.33 5.53
CA ASN A 507 11.51 4.59 6.50
C ASN A 507 10.06 4.50 6.00
N LEU A 508 9.42 3.37 6.24
CA LEU A 508 7.99 3.15 5.98
C LEU A 508 7.26 2.99 7.32
N THR A 509 6.33 3.90 7.59
CA THR A 509 5.48 3.88 8.80
C THR A 509 4.02 3.75 8.42
N ILE A 510 3.35 2.74 8.98
CA ILE A 510 1.93 2.47 8.81
C ILE A 510 1.26 2.55 10.17
N ASP A 511 0.25 3.42 10.28
CA ASP A 511 -0.63 3.58 11.42
C ASP A 511 -2.06 3.34 10.91
N SER A 512 -2.59 2.14 11.16
CA SER A 512 -3.87 1.66 10.64
C SER A 512 -4.73 1.05 11.74
N GLN A 513 -6.03 0.84 11.51
CA GLN A 513 -6.80 -0.09 12.34
C GLN A 513 -6.67 -1.52 11.78
N ASP A 514 -6.71 -1.67 10.46
CA ASP A 514 -6.60 -2.95 9.78
C ASP A 514 -5.61 -2.86 8.60
N VAL A 515 -4.73 -3.85 8.48
CA VAL A 515 -3.79 -3.99 7.36
C VAL A 515 -3.95 -5.38 6.74
N GLN A 516 -4.23 -5.42 5.43
CA GLN A 516 -4.41 -6.66 4.68
C GLN A 516 -3.53 -6.69 3.44
N LEU A 517 -2.71 -7.73 3.34
CA LEU A 517 -1.90 -8.06 2.18
C LEU A 517 -2.32 -9.40 1.62
N ILE A 518 -2.73 -9.40 0.35
CA ILE A 518 -3.35 -10.56 -0.29
C ILE A 518 -2.75 -10.78 -1.67
N ASP A 519 -2.49 -12.05 -2.00
CA ASP A 519 -1.97 -12.53 -3.28
C ASP A 519 -0.48 -12.22 -3.53
N ARG A 520 0.11 -13.00 -4.45
CA ARG A 520 1.51 -12.88 -4.87
C ARG A 520 1.84 -11.48 -5.38
N GLY A 521 3.02 -11.00 -4.98
CA GLY A 521 3.58 -9.73 -5.43
C GLY A 521 3.06 -8.52 -4.65
N SER A 522 2.03 -8.71 -3.83
CA SER A 522 1.57 -7.70 -2.88
C SER A 522 2.61 -7.53 -1.78
N ALA A 523 3.14 -6.31 -1.62
CA ALA A 523 4.28 -6.10 -0.72
C ALA A 523 4.29 -4.76 0.03
N LEU A 524 4.85 -4.79 1.25
CA LEU A 524 5.38 -3.62 1.96
C LEU A 524 6.90 -3.79 2.11
N SER A 525 7.70 -2.84 1.62
CA SER A 525 9.16 -3.04 1.57
C SER A 525 10.01 -1.80 1.82
N THR A 526 11.09 -2.01 2.57
CA THR A 526 12.25 -1.11 2.70
C THR A 526 13.53 -1.93 2.56
N SER A 527 13.99 -2.14 1.33
CA SER A 527 15.09 -3.07 1.01
C SER A 527 16.33 -2.35 0.48
N ALA A 528 17.50 -2.96 0.65
CA ALA A 528 18.77 -2.53 0.04
C ALA A 528 19.15 -3.50 -1.08
N ASN A 529 19.19 -3.06 -2.34
CA ASN A 529 19.25 -3.99 -3.49
C ASN A 529 20.68 -4.29 -4.00
N LEU A 530 20.79 -5.25 -4.93
CA LEU A 530 22.03 -5.91 -5.37
C LEU A 530 23.13 -4.94 -5.82
N ASN A 531 24.38 -5.24 -5.41
CA ASN A 531 25.62 -4.55 -5.82
C ASN A 531 25.74 -3.07 -5.41
N LEU A 532 25.05 -2.67 -4.34
CA LEU A 532 24.98 -1.28 -3.89
C LEU A 532 25.29 -1.15 -2.40
N THR A 533 25.65 0.06 -1.99
CA THR A 533 26.15 0.39 -0.63
C THR A 533 25.12 1.09 0.25
N GLY A 534 23.96 1.48 -0.27
CA GLY A 534 22.94 2.19 0.49
C GLY A 534 22.25 1.29 1.50
N ASP A 535 22.16 1.74 2.76
CA ASP A 535 21.40 1.04 3.80
C ASP A 535 19.89 1.17 3.55
N ALA A 536 19.11 0.15 3.91
CA ALA A 536 17.66 0.20 3.92
C ALA A 536 17.12 0.99 5.12
N GLY A 537 15.92 1.59 4.97
CA GLY A 537 15.19 2.19 6.08
C GLY A 537 14.37 1.18 6.88
N ASP A 538 13.88 1.58 8.04
CA ASP A 538 13.05 0.75 8.92
C ASP A 538 11.59 0.69 8.44
N LEU A 539 10.92 -0.43 8.76
CA LEU A 539 9.48 -0.65 8.53
C LEU A 539 8.76 -0.81 9.88
N THR A 540 7.82 0.10 10.16
CA THR A 540 6.97 0.05 11.37
C THR A 540 5.51 -0.07 11.00
N ILE A 541 4.81 -1.07 11.56
CA ILE A 541 3.38 -1.30 11.39
C ILE A 541 2.71 -1.24 12.76
N LYS A 542 1.82 -0.26 12.95
CA LYS A 542 0.91 -0.16 14.09
C LYS A 542 -0.50 -0.43 13.60
N THR A 543 -1.15 -1.46 14.14
CA THR A 543 -2.49 -1.87 13.69
C THR A 543 -3.29 -2.56 14.78
N ASN A 544 -4.60 -2.74 14.62
CA ASN A 544 -5.31 -3.75 15.41
C ASN A 544 -5.10 -5.12 14.78
N THR A 545 -5.34 -5.25 13.47
CA THR A 545 -5.16 -6.51 12.76
C THR A 545 -4.15 -6.39 11.61
N LEU A 546 -3.26 -7.38 11.51
CA LEU A 546 -2.39 -7.60 10.36
C LEU A 546 -2.69 -8.97 9.74
N LEU A 547 -3.17 -8.99 8.51
CA LEU A 547 -3.37 -10.21 7.72
C LEU A 547 -2.42 -10.22 6.52
N VAL A 548 -1.56 -11.23 6.44
CA VAL A 548 -0.68 -11.48 5.28
C VAL A 548 -0.99 -12.87 4.74
N LYS A 549 -1.49 -12.95 3.50
CA LYS A 549 -1.91 -14.24 2.95
C LYS A 549 -1.71 -14.38 1.45
N ASP A 550 -1.84 -15.63 0.99
CA ASP A 550 -1.86 -16.00 -0.42
C ASP A 550 -0.58 -15.58 -1.19
N GLY A 551 0.59 -15.60 -0.53
CA GLY A 551 1.89 -15.31 -1.13
C GLY A 551 2.35 -13.85 -1.01
N ALA A 552 1.65 -13.03 -0.22
CA ALA A 552 2.03 -11.64 0.03
C ALA A 552 3.21 -11.50 1.01
N GLN A 553 3.96 -10.40 0.93
CA GLN A 553 5.22 -10.24 1.65
C GLN A 553 5.33 -8.89 2.38
N VAL A 554 5.97 -8.87 3.53
CA VAL A 554 6.34 -7.66 4.27
C VAL A 554 7.79 -7.83 4.69
N GLY A 555 8.68 -6.90 4.33
CA GLY A 555 10.07 -7.10 4.74
C GLY A 555 11.06 -6.02 4.41
N THR A 556 12.21 -6.14 5.06
CA THR A 556 13.32 -5.17 5.03
C THR A 556 14.63 -5.90 4.70
N VAL A 557 14.69 -6.48 3.49
CA VAL A 557 15.78 -7.36 3.08
C VAL A 557 16.99 -6.59 2.52
N THR A 558 18.18 -7.17 2.61
CA THR A 558 19.37 -6.67 1.91
C THR A 558 19.91 -7.70 0.92
N PHE A 559 20.23 -7.25 -0.30
CA PHE A 559 20.93 -7.99 -1.34
C PHE A 559 22.34 -7.45 -1.59
N GLY A 560 22.68 -6.31 -0.98
CA GLY A 560 23.89 -5.54 -1.28
C GLY A 560 24.89 -5.56 -0.13
N ALA A 561 25.78 -4.56 -0.12
CA ALA A 561 26.70 -4.30 0.97
C ALA A 561 26.08 -3.42 2.07
N GLY A 562 25.02 -2.66 1.75
CA GLY A 562 24.25 -1.88 2.73
C GLY A 562 23.47 -2.79 3.69
N LYS A 563 23.24 -2.30 4.91
CA LYS A 563 22.49 -3.04 5.94
C LYS A 563 20.99 -3.07 5.64
N GLY A 564 20.32 -4.15 6.02
CA GLY A 564 18.86 -4.23 6.06
C GLY A 564 18.28 -3.35 7.18
N GLY A 565 17.04 -2.89 7.01
CA GLY A 565 16.32 -2.14 8.04
C GLY A 565 15.64 -3.07 9.04
N ASN A 566 15.18 -2.54 10.16
CA ASN A 566 14.40 -3.28 11.14
C ASN A 566 12.92 -3.37 10.74
N LEU A 567 12.26 -4.46 11.11
CA LEU A 567 10.80 -4.62 10.99
C LEU A 567 10.17 -4.68 12.38
N THR A 568 9.36 -3.68 12.71
CA THR A 568 8.59 -3.64 13.97
C THR A 568 7.09 -3.73 13.69
N ILE A 569 6.42 -4.70 14.30
CA ILE A 569 4.97 -4.88 14.25
C ILE A 569 4.42 -4.73 15.66
N ASP A 570 3.49 -3.81 15.84
CA ASP A 570 2.73 -3.58 17.05
C ASP A 570 1.24 -3.72 16.71
N ALA A 571 0.66 -4.87 17.06
CA ALA A 571 -0.68 -5.27 16.65
C ALA A 571 -1.51 -5.82 17.83
N GLN A 572 -2.82 -5.97 17.66
CA GLN A 572 -3.61 -6.83 18.56
C GLN A 572 -3.60 -8.27 18.06
N ASP A 573 -3.75 -8.47 16.74
CA ASP A 573 -3.74 -9.79 16.12
C ASP A 573 -2.90 -9.78 14.83
N VAL A 574 -2.05 -10.79 14.69
CA VAL A 574 -1.22 -11.02 13.50
C VAL A 574 -1.53 -12.40 12.95
N GLN A 575 -1.95 -12.45 11.68
CA GLN A 575 -2.27 -13.68 10.97
C GLN A 575 -1.48 -13.79 9.68
N LEU A 576 -0.65 -14.81 9.60
CA LEU A 576 0.05 -15.20 8.39
C LEU A 576 -0.53 -16.52 7.90
N ILE A 577 -1.10 -16.51 6.71
CA ILE A 577 -1.74 -17.68 6.13
C ILE A 577 -1.05 -18.02 4.82
N GLY A 578 -0.44 -19.20 4.78
CA GLY A 578 0.26 -19.66 3.59
C GLY A 578 -0.72 -20.02 2.49
N GLY A 579 -0.56 -19.35 1.35
CA GLY A 579 -0.92 -19.89 0.05
C GLY A 579 0.38 -19.92 -0.74
N THR A 580 0.83 -21.10 -1.17
CA THR A 580 1.81 -21.12 -2.25
C THR A 580 1.22 -20.37 -3.42
N SER A 581 1.95 -19.41 -3.99
CA SER A 581 1.63 -18.87 -5.31
C SER A 581 1.32 -20.00 -6.30
N ASP A 582 0.59 -19.73 -7.39
CA ASP A 582 0.19 -20.73 -8.39
C ASP A 582 1.35 -21.63 -8.91
N ASP A 583 2.61 -21.19 -8.76
CA ASP A 583 3.83 -21.93 -9.15
C ASP A 583 4.52 -22.71 -8.01
N GLY A 584 3.98 -22.71 -6.78
CA GLY A 584 4.49 -23.47 -5.65
C GLY A 584 5.74 -22.89 -4.97
N ARG A 585 6.22 -21.69 -5.37
CA ARG A 585 7.57 -21.20 -5.03
C ARG A 585 7.64 -20.12 -3.95
N PHE A 586 6.56 -19.42 -3.65
CA PHE A 586 6.56 -18.28 -2.73
C PHE A 586 5.50 -18.44 -1.65
N THR A 587 5.89 -18.25 -0.39
CA THR A 587 5.02 -18.29 0.78
C THR A 587 4.71 -16.88 1.27
N SER A 588 3.58 -16.73 1.97
CA SER A 588 3.27 -15.50 2.70
C SER A 588 4.29 -15.32 3.83
N GLY A 589 4.81 -14.11 4.05
CA GLY A 589 5.79 -13.94 5.11
C GLY A 589 6.16 -12.53 5.53
N LEU A 590 6.79 -12.48 6.71
CA LEU A 590 7.44 -11.31 7.29
C LEU A 590 8.96 -11.57 7.30
N SER A 591 9.80 -10.67 6.80
CA SER A 591 11.23 -10.94 6.74
C SER A 591 12.19 -9.75 6.92
N THR A 592 13.29 -9.99 7.64
CA THR A 592 14.48 -9.12 7.71
C THR A 592 15.73 -9.96 7.41
N SER A 593 16.07 -10.17 6.14
CA SER A 593 17.13 -11.13 5.77
C SER A 593 18.25 -10.54 4.93
N ALA A 594 19.47 -11.02 5.16
CA ALA A 594 20.62 -10.82 4.28
C ALA A 594 20.59 -11.91 3.21
N LEU A 595 20.29 -11.54 1.97
CA LEU A 595 20.05 -12.49 0.88
C LEU A 595 21.35 -12.97 0.24
N ARG A 596 21.25 -13.93 -0.70
CA ARG A 596 22.40 -14.56 -1.36
C ARG A 596 23.32 -13.49 -1.97
N ASN A 597 24.62 -13.64 -1.72
CA ASN A 597 25.69 -12.70 -2.10
C ASN A 597 25.69 -11.34 -1.37
N SER A 598 24.80 -11.12 -0.39
CA SER A 598 24.86 -9.91 0.44
C SER A 598 26.03 -9.98 1.41
N THR A 599 26.72 -8.85 1.58
CA THR A 599 27.75 -8.65 2.64
C THR A 599 27.26 -7.73 3.74
N GLY A 600 26.07 -7.12 3.59
CA GLY A 600 25.44 -6.28 4.60
C GLY A 600 24.66 -7.12 5.60
N ASP A 601 24.69 -6.72 6.87
CA ASP A 601 23.92 -7.37 7.92
C ASP A 601 22.41 -7.16 7.71
N ALA A 602 21.59 -8.14 8.08
CA ALA A 602 20.15 -7.97 8.16
C ALA A 602 19.75 -7.13 9.39
N GLY A 603 18.55 -6.53 9.35
CA GLY A 603 17.96 -5.87 10.51
C GLY A 603 17.17 -6.84 11.41
N ASP A 604 16.76 -6.37 12.59
CA ASP A 604 15.99 -7.16 13.54
C ASP A 604 14.48 -7.16 13.20
N LEU A 605 13.79 -8.25 13.58
CA LEU A 605 12.34 -8.40 13.45
C LEU A 605 11.70 -8.50 14.83
N THR A 606 10.82 -7.55 15.17
CA THR A 606 10.08 -7.53 16.44
C THR A 606 8.58 -7.57 16.19
N ILE A 607 7.88 -8.52 16.83
CA ILE A 607 6.42 -8.65 16.82
C ILE A 607 5.90 -8.51 18.25
N LYS A 608 5.04 -7.51 18.47
CA LYS A 608 4.24 -7.33 19.68
C LYS A 608 2.78 -7.53 19.33
N THR A 609 2.12 -8.51 19.95
CA THR A 609 0.72 -8.83 19.62
C THR A 609 -0.03 -9.50 20.77
N ASN A 610 -1.36 -9.60 20.74
CA ASN A 610 -2.06 -10.54 21.61
C ASN A 610 -1.98 -11.95 21.02
N THR A 611 -2.26 -12.07 19.72
CA THR A 611 -2.23 -13.36 19.02
C THR A 611 -1.30 -13.32 17.82
N LEU A 612 -0.42 -14.30 17.70
CA LEU A 612 0.32 -14.61 16.48
C LEU A 612 -0.12 -15.97 15.95
N LEU A 613 -0.73 -16.00 14.76
CA LEU A 613 -1.06 -17.22 14.03
C LEU A 613 -0.21 -17.29 12.75
N VAL A 614 0.58 -18.35 12.62
CA VAL A 614 1.32 -18.66 11.39
C VAL A 614 0.90 -20.05 10.93
N LYS A 615 0.27 -20.15 9.77
CA LYS A 615 -0.29 -21.42 9.30
C LYS A 615 -0.10 -21.66 7.81
N ASP A 616 -0.34 -22.90 7.41
CA ASP A 616 -0.42 -23.36 6.02
C ASP A 616 0.87 -23.08 5.21
N GLY A 617 2.03 -23.09 5.86
CA GLY A 617 3.35 -22.88 5.26
C GLY A 617 3.86 -21.44 5.24
N ALA A 618 3.18 -20.49 5.88
CA ALA A 618 3.68 -19.13 6.02
C ALA A 618 4.92 -19.02 6.94
N GLN A 619 5.76 -18.00 6.74
CA GLN A 619 7.04 -17.87 7.44
C GLN A 619 7.29 -16.47 8.02
N VAL A 620 7.91 -16.43 9.19
CA VAL A 620 8.48 -15.21 9.80
C VAL A 620 9.98 -15.43 9.94
N GLY A 621 10.80 -14.59 9.30
CA GLY A 621 12.22 -14.86 9.12
C GLY A 621 13.18 -13.70 9.38
N ALA A 622 14.27 -13.93 10.09
CA ALA A 622 15.36 -12.95 10.29
C ALA A 622 16.75 -13.53 9.94
N GLY A 623 16.83 -14.46 8.99
CA GLY A 623 18.06 -15.22 8.69
C GLY A 623 19.07 -14.55 7.75
N THR A 624 20.12 -15.30 7.40
CA THR A 624 21.10 -14.94 6.37
C THR A 624 21.28 -16.05 5.33
N PHE A 625 21.46 -15.65 4.09
CA PHE A 625 21.81 -16.47 2.91
C PHE A 625 23.15 -16.01 2.30
N GLY A 626 23.85 -15.07 2.94
CA GLY A 626 25.05 -14.41 2.43
C GLY A 626 26.19 -14.39 3.44
N ALA A 627 27.09 -13.42 3.29
CA ALA A 627 28.20 -13.21 4.20
C ALA A 627 27.87 -12.27 5.37
N GLY A 628 26.85 -11.41 5.20
CA GLY A 628 26.35 -10.56 6.28
C GLY A 628 25.62 -11.37 7.36
N LYS A 629 25.60 -10.87 8.60
CA LYS A 629 24.92 -11.54 9.72
C LYS A 629 23.40 -11.49 9.57
N GLY A 630 22.72 -12.53 10.04
CA GLY A 630 21.27 -12.53 10.23
C GLY A 630 20.85 -11.58 11.35
N GLY A 631 19.57 -11.20 11.34
CA GLY A 631 18.96 -10.36 12.36
C GLY A 631 18.31 -11.21 13.46
N ASN A 632 18.01 -10.59 14.60
CA ASN A 632 17.31 -11.25 15.69
C ASN A 632 15.80 -11.23 15.45
N LEU A 633 15.12 -12.30 15.86
CA LEU A 633 13.66 -12.41 15.86
C LEU A 633 13.12 -12.40 17.28
N THR A 634 12.38 -11.36 17.65
CA THR A 634 11.68 -11.27 18.94
C THR A 634 10.18 -11.29 18.76
N VAL A 635 9.51 -12.25 19.41
CA VAL A 635 8.05 -12.34 19.51
C VAL A 635 7.63 -12.15 20.95
N ASP A 636 6.83 -11.12 21.21
CA ASP A 636 6.18 -10.83 22.49
C ASP A 636 4.67 -10.88 22.28
N ALA A 637 4.05 -12.00 22.68
CA ALA A 637 2.64 -12.25 22.38
C ALA A 637 1.90 -12.99 23.49
N GLN A 638 0.60 -12.74 23.71
CA GLN A 638 -0.15 -13.56 24.68
C GLN A 638 -0.27 -15.02 24.21
N ASN A 639 -0.51 -15.25 22.92
CA ASN A 639 -0.64 -16.59 22.35
C ASN A 639 0.09 -16.69 21.01
N VAL A 640 0.89 -17.74 20.83
CA VAL A 640 1.59 -18.06 19.58
C VAL A 640 1.15 -19.43 19.08
N GLN A 641 0.68 -19.50 17.83
CA GLN A 641 0.25 -20.74 17.18
C GLN A 641 0.93 -20.90 15.82
N LEU A 642 1.68 -21.99 15.67
CA LEU A 642 2.31 -22.40 14.43
C LEU A 642 1.70 -23.73 13.98
N ILE A 643 1.04 -23.74 12.82
CA ILE A 643 0.19 -24.87 12.40
C ILE A 643 0.46 -25.28 10.96
N GLY A 644 0.88 -26.52 10.78
CA GLY A 644 0.88 -27.17 9.47
C GLY A 644 2.07 -26.85 8.58
N THR A 645 1.93 -27.26 7.32
CA THR A 645 2.85 -27.02 6.21
C THR A 645 2.06 -26.49 5.01
N SER A 646 2.75 -26.00 3.99
CA SER A 646 2.12 -25.67 2.70
C SER A 646 1.46 -26.89 2.06
N ALA A 647 0.49 -26.66 1.16
CA ALA A 647 -0.34 -27.70 0.57
C ALA A 647 0.44 -28.83 -0.14
N ASN A 648 1.61 -28.52 -0.72
CA ASN A 648 2.48 -29.51 -1.37
C ASN A 648 3.55 -30.09 -0.44
N GLY A 649 3.58 -29.65 0.82
CA GLY A 649 4.56 -30.04 1.83
C GLY A 649 5.96 -29.38 1.84
N PRO A 650 6.41 -28.53 0.89
CA PRO A 650 7.80 -28.08 0.89
C PRO A 650 8.14 -27.05 1.98
N PHE A 651 7.14 -26.40 2.58
CA PHE A 651 7.36 -25.31 3.53
C PHE A 651 6.61 -25.57 4.83
N ALA A 652 7.34 -25.68 5.93
CA ALA A 652 6.75 -25.66 7.27
C ALA A 652 6.30 -24.24 7.63
N SER A 653 5.18 -24.12 8.33
CA SER A 653 4.86 -22.87 9.03
C SER A 653 5.89 -22.64 10.12
N GLY A 654 6.47 -21.44 10.21
CA GLY A 654 7.53 -21.27 11.21
C GLY A 654 8.06 -19.88 11.48
N LEU A 655 8.78 -19.81 12.58
CA LEU A 655 9.62 -18.70 13.03
C LEU A 655 11.07 -19.11 12.82
N VAL A 656 11.84 -18.33 12.05
CA VAL A 656 13.16 -18.74 11.56
C VAL A 656 14.19 -17.63 11.70
N ALA A 657 15.33 -17.92 12.34
CA ALA A 657 16.52 -17.05 12.35
C ALA A 657 17.76 -17.91 12.07
N SER A 658 17.93 -18.31 10.80
CA SER A 658 18.90 -19.35 10.40
C SER A 658 19.99 -18.83 9.46
N ALA A 659 21.16 -19.47 9.48
CA ALA A 659 22.20 -19.34 8.47
C ALA A 659 21.99 -20.39 7.38
N GLN A 660 21.66 -19.98 6.17
CA GLN A 660 21.20 -20.86 5.09
C GLN A 660 22.37 -21.51 4.32
N PRO A 661 22.13 -22.50 3.44
CA PRO A 661 23.20 -23.14 2.67
C PRO A 661 24.07 -22.13 1.93
N ASP A 662 25.37 -22.38 1.90
CA ASP A 662 26.42 -21.50 1.32
C ASP A 662 26.62 -20.15 2.04
N SER A 663 25.91 -19.88 3.14
CA SER A 663 26.11 -18.64 3.92
C SER A 663 27.34 -18.74 4.83
N THR A 664 28.09 -17.64 4.95
CA THR A 664 29.23 -17.50 5.87
C THR A 664 28.94 -16.56 7.04
N GLY A 665 27.80 -15.85 6.99
CA GLY A 665 27.34 -15.01 8.09
C GLY A 665 26.68 -15.83 9.18
N ASP A 666 26.86 -15.41 10.44
CA ASP A 666 26.18 -16.03 11.58
C ASP A 666 24.66 -15.75 11.52
N ALA A 667 23.86 -16.71 11.99
CA ALA A 667 22.45 -16.51 12.21
C ALA A 667 22.19 -15.60 13.43
N GLY A 668 21.02 -14.96 13.49
CA GLY A 668 20.60 -14.20 14.66
C GLY A 668 19.82 -15.05 15.67
N ASP A 669 19.60 -14.50 16.86
CA ASP A 669 18.89 -15.19 17.95
C ASP A 669 17.36 -15.09 17.77
N LEU A 670 16.64 -16.07 18.33
CA LEU A 670 15.18 -16.10 18.35
C LEU A 670 14.69 -16.13 19.80
N THR A 671 13.88 -15.14 20.17
CA THR A 671 13.25 -15.04 21.49
C THR A 671 11.72 -15.04 21.37
N ILE A 672 11.05 -15.93 22.09
CA ILE A 672 9.58 -15.99 22.20
C ILE A 672 9.20 -15.76 23.66
N LYS A 673 8.40 -14.72 23.92
CA LYS A 673 7.75 -14.45 25.19
C LYS A 673 6.25 -14.61 25.01
N THR A 674 5.63 -15.54 25.72
CA THR A 674 4.20 -15.79 25.57
C THR A 674 3.50 -16.38 26.78
N ASN A 675 2.16 -16.44 26.79
CA ASN A 675 1.47 -17.31 27.74
C ASN A 675 1.43 -18.73 27.18
N THR A 676 1.01 -18.90 25.92
CA THR A 676 0.91 -20.23 25.31
C THR A 676 1.64 -20.29 23.97
N LEU A 677 2.52 -21.28 23.82
CA LEU A 677 3.13 -21.63 22.55
C LEU A 677 2.60 -23.00 22.07
N LEU A 678 1.93 -23.02 20.93
CA LEU A 678 1.50 -24.25 20.24
C LEU A 678 2.23 -24.39 18.91
N VAL A 679 2.94 -25.50 18.74
CA VAL A 679 3.61 -25.87 17.49
C VAL A 679 3.11 -27.24 17.07
N GLN A 680 2.43 -27.34 15.93
CA GLN A 680 1.82 -28.59 15.51
C GLN A 680 1.75 -28.81 14.00
N GLY A 681 1.58 -30.08 13.62
CA GLY A 681 1.27 -30.47 12.23
C GLY A 681 2.46 -30.29 11.27
N GLY A 682 3.69 -30.38 11.77
CA GLY A 682 4.92 -30.17 11.00
C GLY A 682 5.48 -28.74 11.02
N ALA A 683 4.84 -27.82 11.77
CA ALA A 683 5.34 -26.45 11.96
C ALA A 683 6.62 -26.40 12.82
N GLN A 684 7.47 -25.38 12.65
CA GLN A 684 8.82 -25.33 13.22
C GLN A 684 9.21 -23.95 13.79
N VAL A 685 9.97 -23.94 14.88
CA VAL A 685 10.75 -22.77 15.35
C VAL A 685 12.22 -23.13 15.26
N ASN A 686 13.01 -22.37 14.49
CA ASN A 686 14.35 -22.81 14.11
C ASN A 686 15.39 -21.68 14.04
N THR A 687 16.55 -21.89 14.66
CA THR A 687 17.74 -21.02 14.57
C THR A 687 18.96 -21.71 13.97
N ALA A 688 18.74 -22.79 13.20
CA ALA A 688 19.78 -23.64 12.65
C ALA A 688 20.80 -22.95 11.75
N THR A 689 21.96 -23.59 11.60
CA THR A 689 22.92 -23.33 10.53
C THR A 689 22.96 -24.49 9.53
N PHE A 690 22.98 -24.13 8.25
CA PHE A 690 23.18 -25.00 7.10
C PHE A 690 24.48 -24.63 6.33
N GLY A 691 25.22 -23.63 6.82
CA GLY A 691 26.38 -23.05 6.14
C GLY A 691 27.65 -23.10 7.00
N GLU A 692 28.57 -22.17 6.74
CA GLU A 692 29.81 -22.01 7.51
C GLU A 692 29.61 -21.13 8.75
N GLY A 693 28.65 -20.20 8.71
CA GLY A 693 28.32 -19.34 9.84
C GLY A 693 27.66 -20.11 11.00
N ASN A 694 27.78 -19.61 12.21
CA ASN A 694 27.19 -20.28 13.38
C ASN A 694 25.67 -20.10 13.43
N GLY A 695 24.97 -21.08 14.01
CA GLY A 695 23.54 -21.00 14.33
C GLY A 695 23.26 -20.03 15.49
N GLY A 696 22.04 -19.52 15.55
CA GLY A 696 21.58 -18.61 16.60
C GLY A 696 21.03 -19.37 17.80
N SER A 697 20.89 -18.69 18.93
CA SER A 697 20.27 -19.27 20.13
C SER A 697 18.76 -19.08 20.14
N LEU A 698 18.04 -20.07 20.68
CA LEU A 698 16.58 -20.05 20.84
C LEU A 698 16.19 -19.94 22.31
N THR A 699 15.48 -18.87 22.68
CA THR A 699 14.90 -18.70 24.02
C THR A 699 13.38 -18.69 23.96
N VAL A 700 12.73 -19.56 24.71
CA VAL A 700 11.28 -19.61 24.91
C VAL A 700 10.95 -19.35 26.37
N ASP A 701 10.22 -18.28 26.63
CA ASP A 701 9.68 -17.91 27.94
C ASP A 701 8.14 -17.94 27.85
N ALA A 702 7.52 -18.99 28.37
CA ALA A 702 6.10 -19.27 28.22
C ALA A 702 5.44 -19.65 29.55
N GLN A 703 4.10 -19.67 29.63
CA GLN A 703 3.41 -20.39 30.72
C GLN A 703 3.20 -21.85 30.32
N ASP A 704 2.82 -22.11 29.07
CA ASP A 704 2.57 -23.44 28.55
C ASP A 704 3.18 -23.60 27.14
N VAL A 705 3.87 -24.71 26.92
CA VAL A 705 4.46 -25.08 25.62
C VAL A 705 3.93 -26.44 25.19
N GLN A 706 3.33 -26.51 24.00
CA GLN A 706 2.78 -27.73 23.41
C GLN A 706 3.38 -27.96 22.02
N LEU A 707 4.09 -29.08 21.87
CA LEU A 707 4.67 -29.54 20.62
C LEU A 707 4.00 -30.86 20.23
N ILE A 708 3.33 -30.90 19.09
CA ILE A 708 2.43 -32.01 18.73
C ILE A 708 2.66 -32.43 17.27
N ASN A 709 2.75 -33.74 17.05
CA ASN A 709 2.96 -34.40 15.77
C ASN A 709 4.42 -34.39 15.29
N ARG A 710 4.74 -35.39 14.46
CA ARG A 710 6.05 -35.55 13.85
C ARG A 710 6.46 -34.31 13.04
N ASN A 711 7.75 -34.00 13.07
CA ASN A 711 8.39 -32.84 12.43
C ASN A 711 8.00 -31.48 13.00
N SER A 712 7.16 -31.44 14.04
CA SER A 712 6.96 -30.23 14.83
C SER A 712 7.98 -30.10 15.94
N GLY A 713 8.50 -28.90 16.14
CA GLY A 713 9.50 -28.72 17.18
C GLY A 713 10.17 -27.37 17.28
N LEU A 714 11.06 -27.30 18.27
CA LEU A 714 11.97 -26.21 18.56
C LEU A 714 13.40 -26.69 18.26
N ALA A 715 14.17 -25.95 17.47
CA ALA A 715 15.49 -26.39 17.02
C ALA A 715 16.52 -25.25 17.03
N ALA A 716 17.72 -25.56 17.53
CA ALA A 716 18.93 -24.75 17.38
C ALA A 716 20.08 -25.70 16.97
N SER A 717 20.14 -26.06 15.68
CA SER A 717 20.94 -27.20 15.21
C SER A 717 21.96 -26.84 14.12
N ALA A 718 23.06 -27.59 14.02
CA ALA A 718 23.93 -27.60 12.85
C ALA A 718 23.50 -28.74 11.90
N GLN A 719 23.04 -28.39 10.71
CA GLN A 719 22.43 -29.33 9.77
C GLN A 719 23.49 -30.07 8.93
N PRO A 720 23.12 -31.12 8.16
CA PRO A 720 24.07 -31.83 7.30
C PRO A 720 24.84 -30.87 6.40
N ASP A 721 26.13 -31.15 6.21
CA ASP A 721 27.09 -30.35 5.43
C ASP A 721 27.45 -28.97 6.04
N SER A 722 26.84 -28.56 7.16
CA SER A 722 27.24 -27.34 7.87
C SER A 722 28.59 -27.51 8.57
N THR A 723 29.41 -26.46 8.53
CA THR A 723 30.68 -26.39 9.27
C THR A 723 30.64 -25.46 10.48
N GLY A 724 29.57 -24.66 10.60
CA GLY A 724 29.31 -23.79 11.74
C GLY A 724 28.74 -24.55 12.93
N ASP A 725 28.90 -23.98 14.13
CA ASP A 725 28.40 -24.56 15.37
C ASP A 725 26.90 -24.28 15.55
N ALA A 726 26.19 -25.19 16.21
CA ALA A 726 24.80 -25.01 16.61
C ALA A 726 24.68 -24.02 17.78
N GLY A 727 23.52 -23.35 17.90
CA GLY A 727 23.24 -22.45 19.02
C GLY A 727 22.61 -23.16 20.23
N ASP A 728 22.49 -22.42 21.34
CA ASP A 728 21.86 -22.94 22.57
C ASP A 728 20.33 -22.83 22.52
N LEU A 729 19.63 -23.70 23.25
CA LEU A 729 18.18 -23.67 23.40
C LEU A 729 17.78 -23.60 24.88
N THR A 730 17.03 -22.56 25.26
CA THR A 730 16.48 -22.39 26.61
C THR A 730 14.96 -22.36 26.59
N ILE A 731 14.30 -23.20 27.40
CA ILE A 731 12.86 -23.17 27.64
C ILE A 731 12.62 -22.85 29.12
N LYS A 732 11.78 -21.84 29.38
CA LYS A 732 11.22 -21.52 30.68
C LYS A 732 9.70 -21.62 30.56
N THR A 733 9.08 -22.53 31.31
CA THR A 733 7.63 -22.75 31.23
C THR A 733 7.04 -23.29 32.53
N ASN A 734 5.71 -23.24 32.71
CA ASN A 734 5.09 -24.05 33.76
C ASN A 734 4.89 -25.48 33.26
N THR A 735 4.39 -25.64 32.03
CA THR A 735 4.20 -26.96 31.43
C THR A 735 4.88 -27.08 30.07
N LEU A 736 5.58 -28.20 29.87
CA LEU A 736 6.11 -28.63 28.57
C LEU A 736 5.48 -29.96 28.20
N LEU A 737 4.66 -29.97 27.15
CA LEU A 737 4.12 -31.17 26.54
C LEU A 737 4.76 -31.38 25.17
N VAL A 738 5.46 -32.49 25.01
CA VAL A 738 5.99 -32.95 23.72
C VAL A 738 5.36 -34.30 23.41
N GLN A 739 4.70 -34.41 22.26
CA GLN A 739 4.04 -35.67 21.90
C GLN A 739 3.91 -35.95 20.42
N ASP A 740 3.56 -37.21 20.11
CA ASP A 740 3.25 -37.68 18.76
C ASP A 740 4.40 -37.54 17.75
N GLY A 741 5.65 -37.71 18.20
CA GLY A 741 6.83 -37.56 17.32
C GLY A 741 7.42 -36.15 17.26
N ALA A 742 6.91 -35.20 18.05
CA ALA A 742 7.46 -33.85 18.13
C ALA A 742 8.82 -33.82 18.86
N GLY A 743 9.62 -32.77 18.60
CA GLY A 743 11.00 -32.67 19.10
C GLY A 743 11.42 -31.31 19.65
N VAL A 744 12.37 -31.34 20.57
CA VAL A 744 13.21 -30.19 20.98
C VAL A 744 14.66 -30.60 20.70
N THR A 745 15.40 -29.83 19.90
CA THR A 745 16.70 -30.26 19.38
C THR A 745 17.78 -29.18 19.43
N VAL A 746 19.00 -29.56 19.81
CA VAL A 746 20.24 -28.75 19.76
C VAL A 746 21.37 -29.45 19.00
N GLU A 747 21.01 -30.38 18.12
CA GLU A 747 21.93 -31.36 17.52
C GLU A 747 22.91 -30.78 16.50
N SER A 748 24.03 -31.48 16.29
CA SER A 748 24.91 -31.29 15.13
C SER A 748 24.92 -32.55 14.27
N LEU A 749 24.57 -32.40 13.01
CA LEU A 749 24.61 -33.41 11.95
C LEU A 749 25.73 -33.12 10.92
N GLY A 750 26.43 -31.99 11.08
CA GLY A 750 27.49 -31.51 10.19
C GLY A 750 28.89 -31.78 10.75
N THR A 751 29.84 -30.88 10.49
CA THR A 751 31.18 -30.92 11.12
C THR A 751 31.30 -29.95 12.29
N GLY A 752 30.31 -29.08 12.53
CA GLY A 752 30.24 -28.21 13.70
C GLY A 752 29.91 -28.98 14.99
N THR A 753 29.86 -28.26 16.10
CA THR A 753 29.48 -28.80 17.42
C THR A 753 28.00 -28.54 17.72
N ALA A 754 27.41 -29.40 18.55
CA ALA A 754 26.03 -29.25 19.02
C ALA A 754 25.96 -28.25 20.19
N GLY A 755 24.84 -27.54 20.31
CA GLY A 755 24.61 -26.57 21.38
C GLY A 755 24.11 -27.22 22.66
N ASN A 756 23.89 -26.41 23.70
CA ASN A 756 23.33 -26.87 24.97
C ASN A 756 21.82 -26.62 25.05
N MET A 757 21.12 -27.52 25.74
CA MET A 757 19.69 -27.39 26.00
C MET A 757 19.45 -27.18 27.50
N THR A 758 18.66 -26.17 27.86
CA THR A 758 18.20 -25.96 29.23
C THR A 758 16.67 -25.89 29.26
N VAL A 759 16.04 -26.80 30.01
CA VAL A 759 14.59 -26.84 30.20
C VAL A 759 14.27 -26.63 31.67
N ASN A 760 13.71 -25.47 31.98
CA ASN A 760 13.18 -25.14 33.31
C ASN A 760 11.65 -25.18 33.23
N ALA A 761 11.05 -26.21 33.83
CA ALA A 761 9.60 -26.36 33.77
C ALA A 761 9.02 -26.94 35.05
N ARG A 762 7.86 -26.47 35.53
CA ARG A 762 7.20 -27.13 36.67
C ARG A 762 6.86 -28.59 36.34
N SER A 763 6.35 -28.87 35.14
CA SER A 763 6.05 -30.23 34.68
C SER A 763 6.44 -30.46 33.22
N ILE A 764 7.12 -31.57 32.96
CA ILE A 764 7.51 -32.01 31.63
C ILE A 764 6.85 -33.36 31.34
N ARG A 765 6.13 -33.45 30.22
CA ARG A 765 5.53 -34.70 29.74
C ARG A 765 5.96 -35.00 28.31
N LEU A 766 6.73 -36.09 28.18
CA LEU A 766 7.16 -36.67 26.92
C LEU A 766 6.31 -37.91 26.63
N ASN A 767 5.63 -37.92 25.49
CA ASN A 767 4.62 -38.92 25.21
C ASN A 767 4.60 -39.36 23.74
N LYS A 768 4.67 -40.66 23.48
CA LYS A 768 4.43 -41.26 22.15
C LYS A 768 5.43 -40.74 21.11
N ASN A 769 6.65 -41.26 21.21
CA ASN A 769 7.79 -40.89 20.37
C ASN A 769 8.24 -39.43 20.52
N ALA A 770 8.07 -38.83 21.70
CA ALA A 770 8.56 -37.48 21.96
C ALA A 770 10.09 -37.46 22.11
N LEU A 771 10.74 -36.39 21.65
CA LEU A 771 12.18 -36.33 21.50
C LEU A 771 12.79 -35.06 22.12
N LEU A 772 13.73 -35.21 23.05
CA LEU A 772 14.68 -34.16 23.46
C LEU A 772 16.08 -34.61 23.05
N ILE A 773 16.71 -33.88 22.12
CA ILE A 773 17.91 -34.35 21.42
C ILE A 773 19.03 -33.30 21.49
N GLY A 774 20.20 -33.72 21.95
CA GLY A 774 21.48 -33.02 21.87
C GLY A 774 22.54 -33.92 21.24
N ASP A 775 22.21 -34.55 20.12
CA ASP A 775 23.12 -35.44 19.43
C ASP A 775 24.26 -34.67 18.78
N THR A 776 25.43 -35.31 18.70
CA THR A 776 26.58 -34.74 18.00
C THR A 776 27.18 -35.74 17.04
N GLN A 777 27.15 -35.37 15.78
CA GLN A 777 28.01 -35.90 14.74
C GLN A 777 28.99 -34.78 14.38
N SER A 778 30.29 -35.01 14.59
CA SER A 778 31.30 -34.01 14.26
C SER A 778 32.65 -34.66 13.98
N THR A 779 33.46 -33.98 13.16
CA THR A 779 34.86 -34.32 12.87
C THR A 779 35.83 -33.28 13.42
N LYS A 780 35.33 -32.23 14.08
CA LYS A 780 36.08 -31.07 14.58
C LYS A 780 35.86 -30.88 16.09
N VAL A 781 36.15 -31.92 16.87
CA VAL A 781 35.97 -31.89 18.34
C VAL A 781 37.28 -32.09 19.08
N ASP A 782 37.40 -31.44 20.24
CA ASP A 782 38.44 -31.76 21.21
C ASP A 782 38.14 -33.15 21.79
N PRO A 783 39.06 -34.13 21.68
CA PRO A 783 38.87 -35.48 22.22
C PRO A 783 38.79 -35.53 23.76
N ASN A 784 38.88 -34.39 24.45
CA ASN A 784 38.73 -34.24 25.90
C ASN A 784 37.52 -33.37 26.30
N GLN A 785 36.67 -32.96 25.36
CA GLN A 785 35.51 -32.13 25.63
C GLN A 785 34.22 -32.92 25.37
N GLU A 786 33.38 -33.05 26.39
CA GLU A 786 32.02 -33.56 26.22
C GLU A 786 31.21 -32.65 25.29
N GLN A 787 30.34 -33.27 24.50
CA GLN A 787 29.48 -32.53 23.57
C GLN A 787 28.23 -32.01 24.28
N ALA A 788 27.20 -31.63 23.53
CA ALA A 788 25.95 -31.02 24.01
C ALA A 788 25.53 -31.47 25.43
N THR A 789 25.23 -30.50 26.28
CA THR A 789 24.66 -30.75 27.60
C THR A 789 23.17 -30.46 27.60
N ILE A 790 22.36 -31.43 28.04
CA ILE A 790 20.94 -31.23 28.36
C ILE A 790 20.79 -31.06 29.87
N ASN A 791 20.31 -29.90 30.29
CA ASN A 791 19.96 -29.58 31.68
C ASN A 791 18.44 -29.51 31.83
N ILE A 792 17.85 -30.32 32.70
CA ILE A 792 16.42 -30.34 33.00
C ILE A 792 16.21 -30.05 34.47
N ASN A 793 15.43 -29.01 34.77
CA ASN A 793 15.00 -28.67 36.12
C ASN A 793 13.46 -28.70 36.16
N SER A 794 12.87 -29.63 36.91
CA SER A 794 11.40 -29.75 36.97
C SER A 794 10.84 -30.41 38.21
N GLU A 795 9.60 -30.13 38.64
CA GLU A 795 9.01 -30.92 39.73
C GLU A 795 8.70 -32.35 39.26
N ASN A 796 8.21 -32.51 38.04
CA ASN A 796 7.84 -33.83 37.51
C ASN A 796 8.29 -34.00 36.06
N LEU A 797 9.03 -35.07 35.78
CA LEU A 797 9.40 -35.52 34.44
C LEU A 797 8.76 -36.90 34.15
N ILE A 798 7.80 -36.92 33.23
CA ILE A 798 7.07 -38.14 32.84
C ILE A 798 7.37 -38.46 31.37
N MET A 799 7.91 -39.65 31.13
CA MET A 799 8.24 -40.19 29.80
C MET A 799 7.45 -41.47 29.56
N SER A 800 6.73 -41.54 28.43
CA SER A 800 5.87 -42.67 28.08
C SER A 800 5.86 -42.97 26.58
N ARG A 801 5.54 -44.21 26.21
CA ARG A 801 5.38 -44.69 24.83
C ARG A 801 6.56 -44.32 23.93
N ASN A 802 7.72 -44.94 24.15
CA ASN A 802 8.88 -44.80 23.27
C ASN A 802 9.43 -43.35 23.16
N SER A 803 9.42 -42.60 24.27
CA SER A 803 9.95 -41.22 24.30
C SER A 803 11.41 -41.18 24.73
N ASN A 804 12.19 -40.24 24.22
CA ASN A 804 13.66 -40.25 24.36
C ASN A 804 14.23 -38.90 24.81
N ILE A 805 15.18 -38.94 25.75
CA ILE A 805 16.10 -37.83 26.06
C ILE A 805 17.51 -38.32 25.74
N ARG A 806 18.21 -37.67 24.80
CA ARG A 806 19.47 -38.21 24.31
C ARG A 806 20.52 -37.15 23.93
N THR A 807 21.77 -37.47 24.20
CA THR A 807 22.96 -36.70 23.81
C THR A 807 23.99 -37.62 23.16
N ASN A 808 23.54 -38.42 22.18
CA ASN A 808 24.38 -39.47 21.62
C ASN A 808 25.42 -38.88 20.65
N ALA A 809 26.61 -39.47 20.64
CA ALA A 809 27.72 -39.06 19.80
C ALA A 809 28.07 -40.11 18.74
N THR A 810 28.35 -39.63 17.54
CA THR A 810 28.90 -40.42 16.44
C THR A 810 30.05 -39.68 15.77
N GLY A 811 31.02 -40.41 15.21
CA GLY A 811 32.26 -39.84 14.67
C GLY A 811 33.51 -40.31 15.39
N GLU A 812 34.69 -39.93 14.88
CA GLU A 812 35.99 -40.32 15.44
C GLU A 812 36.34 -39.41 16.63
N ASN A 813 36.67 -40.01 17.78
CA ASN A 813 37.03 -39.30 19.02
C ASN A 813 35.94 -38.35 19.59
N VAL A 814 34.66 -38.58 19.29
CA VAL A 814 33.54 -37.77 19.80
C VAL A 814 33.00 -38.37 21.10
N ILE A 815 33.20 -37.68 22.22
CA ILE A 815 32.64 -38.09 23.53
C ILE A 815 31.12 -37.90 23.50
N GLY A 816 30.35 -38.81 24.12
CA GLY A 816 28.92 -38.60 24.36
C GLY A 816 28.67 -37.29 25.13
N GLY A 817 27.55 -36.62 24.87
CA GLY A 817 27.19 -35.39 25.60
C GLY A 817 26.66 -35.69 27.01
N ASN A 818 26.43 -34.65 27.80
CA ASN A 818 26.00 -34.80 29.20
C ASN A 818 24.48 -34.61 29.38
N ILE A 819 23.89 -35.34 30.32
CA ILE A 819 22.49 -35.18 30.71
C ILE A 819 22.43 -34.96 32.22
N ASN A 820 21.96 -33.78 32.62
CA ASN A 820 21.71 -33.40 34.00
C ASN A 820 20.21 -33.24 34.24
N ILE A 821 19.63 -34.05 35.12
CA ILE A 821 18.22 -33.98 35.49
C ILE A 821 18.12 -33.69 36.99
N ASP A 822 17.45 -32.60 37.34
CA ASP A 822 17.03 -32.26 38.69
C ASP A 822 15.50 -32.26 38.74
N THR A 823 14.91 -33.27 39.40
CA THR A 823 13.46 -33.41 39.47
C THR A 823 12.92 -34.06 40.72
N ASP A 824 11.71 -33.75 41.19
CA ASP A 824 11.17 -34.51 42.33
C ASP A 824 10.87 -35.95 41.90
N PHE A 825 10.23 -36.14 40.74
CA PHE A 825 9.87 -37.46 40.24
C PHE A 825 10.21 -37.66 38.77
N LEU A 826 11.01 -38.69 38.50
CA LEU A 826 11.25 -39.23 37.16
C LEU A 826 10.44 -40.52 36.97
N ILE A 827 9.50 -40.51 36.02
CA ILE A 827 8.72 -41.69 35.64
C ILE A 827 8.98 -41.99 34.17
N GLY A 828 9.67 -43.10 33.88
CA GLY A 828 9.89 -43.56 32.50
C GLY A 828 9.24 -44.92 32.27
N VAL A 829 8.21 -45.00 31.43
CA VAL A 829 7.49 -46.27 31.16
C VAL A 829 7.36 -46.53 29.66
N GLU A 830 7.04 -47.78 29.31
CA GLU A 830 6.72 -48.18 27.93
C GLU A 830 7.87 -47.85 26.94
N ASN A 831 9.08 -48.34 27.26
CA ASN A 831 10.30 -48.23 26.45
C ASN A 831 10.78 -46.79 26.24
N SER A 832 10.78 -45.97 27.31
CA SER A 832 11.21 -44.58 27.22
C SER A 832 12.59 -44.39 27.82
N ASP A 833 13.54 -43.88 27.02
CA ASP A 833 14.97 -44.01 27.31
C ASP A 833 15.68 -42.68 27.51
N ILE A 834 16.74 -42.72 28.32
CA ILE A 834 17.68 -41.62 28.56
C ILE A 834 19.08 -42.10 28.18
N SER A 835 19.70 -41.50 27.17
CA SER A 835 20.98 -42.02 26.63
C SER A 835 22.02 -40.94 26.36
N ALA A 836 23.23 -41.13 26.90
CA ALA A 836 24.43 -40.31 26.66
C ALA A 836 25.54 -41.15 26.00
N ASN A 837 25.20 -41.90 24.95
CA ASN A 837 26.08 -42.93 24.39
C ASN A 837 27.06 -42.33 23.35
N SER A 838 28.21 -42.99 23.14
CA SER A 838 29.11 -42.72 22.00
C SER A 838 29.37 -44.01 21.22
N ALA A 839 29.16 -43.97 19.92
CA ALA A 839 29.30 -45.15 19.06
C ALA A 839 30.76 -45.59 18.88
N ASN A 840 31.71 -44.65 18.78
CA ASN A 840 33.11 -44.94 18.43
C ASN A 840 34.13 -44.42 19.45
N PHE A 841 33.69 -43.82 20.56
CA PHE A 841 34.58 -43.29 21.58
C PHE A 841 34.00 -43.45 22.99
N ARG A 842 34.26 -42.49 23.90
CA ARG A 842 33.81 -42.55 25.29
C ARG A 842 32.34 -42.11 25.42
N GLY A 843 31.56 -42.84 26.20
CA GLY A 843 30.22 -42.39 26.62
C GLY A 843 30.28 -41.10 27.44
N GLY A 844 29.18 -40.36 27.48
CA GLY A 844 29.03 -39.11 28.25
C GLY A 844 28.62 -39.36 29.70
N ASN A 845 28.16 -38.31 30.40
CA ASN A 845 27.72 -38.44 31.79
C ASN A 845 26.21 -38.21 31.94
N VAL A 846 25.54 -39.10 32.65
CA VAL A 846 24.13 -38.94 33.06
C VAL A 846 24.07 -38.78 34.57
N ARG A 847 23.59 -37.63 35.04
CA ARG A 847 23.39 -37.35 36.46
C ARG A 847 21.93 -37.02 36.72
N ILE A 848 21.29 -37.79 37.59
CA ILE A 848 19.87 -37.63 37.95
C ILE A 848 19.77 -37.43 39.46
N ASN A 849 19.33 -36.24 39.86
CA ASN A 849 18.89 -35.97 41.23
C ASN A 849 17.38 -36.09 41.27
N ALA A 850 16.84 -37.04 42.04
CA ALA A 850 15.39 -37.13 42.23
C ALA A 850 14.92 -37.64 43.57
N GLN A 851 13.72 -37.25 44.01
CA GLN A 851 13.09 -37.86 45.19
C GLN A 851 12.66 -39.30 44.91
N GLY A 852 12.25 -39.59 43.66
CA GLY A 852 11.93 -40.95 43.21
C GLY A 852 12.13 -41.15 41.71
N ILE A 853 12.61 -42.34 41.34
CA ILE A 853 12.79 -42.80 39.95
C ILE A 853 11.94 -44.08 39.77
N PHE A 854 11.04 -44.09 38.78
CA PHE A 854 10.09 -45.19 38.57
C PHE A 854 10.01 -45.65 37.12
N GLY A 855 9.95 -46.97 36.91
CA GLY A 855 9.73 -47.60 35.61
C GLY A 855 10.95 -47.63 34.67
N ILE A 856 12.00 -46.87 34.99
CA ILE A 856 13.24 -46.72 34.23
C ILE A 856 14.43 -47.10 35.12
N GLN A 857 15.45 -47.73 34.55
CA GLN A 857 16.64 -48.14 35.30
C GLN A 857 17.90 -48.06 34.43
N PHE A 858 19.05 -47.91 35.07
CA PHE A 858 20.34 -48.02 34.41
C PHE A 858 20.59 -49.45 33.89
N ARG A 859 21.10 -49.56 32.65
CA ARG A 859 21.62 -50.81 32.07
C ARG A 859 22.86 -50.53 31.24
N ASP A 860 23.83 -51.46 31.28
CA ASP A 860 25.06 -51.38 30.47
C ASP A 860 24.81 -51.62 28.97
N VAL A 861 23.69 -52.25 28.63
CA VAL A 861 23.24 -52.51 27.26
C VAL A 861 21.75 -52.17 27.20
N ALA A 862 21.37 -51.30 26.27
CA ALA A 862 19.98 -50.91 26.05
C ALA A 862 19.11 -52.14 25.71
N SER A 863 17.89 -52.18 26.25
CA SER A 863 16.87 -53.13 25.87
C SER A 863 15.95 -52.52 24.82
N ASP A 864 15.48 -53.35 23.88
CA ASP A 864 14.47 -52.93 22.90
C ASP A 864 13.03 -52.92 23.47
N SER A 865 12.85 -53.21 24.77
CA SER A 865 11.52 -53.45 25.36
C SER A 865 11.28 -52.80 26.72
N THR A 866 12.29 -52.14 27.29
CA THR A 866 12.21 -51.55 28.63
C THR A 866 12.75 -50.15 28.61
N SER A 867 12.27 -49.30 29.52
CA SER A 867 12.83 -47.97 29.71
C SER A 867 14.24 -48.07 30.31
N ASP A 868 15.22 -47.44 29.66
CA ASP A 868 16.64 -47.56 29.94
C ASP A 868 17.33 -46.22 30.20
N ILE A 869 18.28 -46.21 31.15
CA ILE A 869 19.30 -45.15 31.27
C ILE A 869 20.64 -45.73 30.84
N THR A 870 21.30 -45.13 29.85
CA THR A 870 22.58 -45.63 29.33
C THR A 870 23.59 -44.50 29.11
N ALA A 871 24.87 -44.81 29.31
CA ALA A 871 26.00 -43.96 28.95
C ALA A 871 27.12 -44.83 28.38
N THR A 872 26.86 -45.51 27.26
CA THR A 872 27.79 -46.51 26.69
C THR A 872 28.84 -45.87 25.78
N GLY A 873 30.02 -46.47 25.71
CA GLY A 873 31.04 -46.13 24.72
C GLY A 873 31.30 -47.27 23.73
N ALA A 874 32.33 -47.11 22.88
CA ALA A 874 32.72 -48.11 21.89
C ALA A 874 33.15 -49.47 22.48
N SER A 875 33.54 -49.48 23.75
CA SER A 875 33.79 -50.68 24.56
C SER A 875 33.35 -50.43 26.00
N SER A 876 33.24 -51.49 26.81
CA SER A 876 32.90 -51.39 28.24
C SER A 876 33.84 -50.46 29.01
N ASP A 877 35.12 -50.43 28.66
CA ASP A 877 36.15 -49.60 29.31
C ASP A 877 36.07 -48.13 28.90
N LEU A 878 35.32 -47.83 27.83
CA LEU A 878 35.03 -46.49 27.34
C LEU A 878 33.60 -46.06 27.70
N GLY A 879 32.94 -46.77 28.61
CA GLY A 879 31.66 -46.33 29.17
C GLY A 879 31.78 -44.95 29.83
N GLY A 880 30.70 -44.19 29.71
CA GLY A 880 30.47 -42.98 30.47
C GLY A 880 30.03 -43.27 31.90
N SER A 881 29.62 -42.24 32.63
CA SER A 881 29.14 -42.38 34.02
C SER A 881 27.64 -42.19 34.14
N VAL A 882 27.00 -42.97 35.02
CA VAL A 882 25.60 -42.79 35.40
C VAL A 882 25.52 -42.65 36.92
N GLU A 883 25.10 -41.48 37.39
CA GLU A 883 24.95 -41.13 38.80
C GLU A 883 23.47 -40.90 39.12
N LEU A 884 22.91 -41.72 40.01
CA LEU A 884 21.52 -41.64 40.45
C LEU A 884 21.47 -41.26 41.93
N ASN A 885 21.07 -40.03 42.21
CA ASN A 885 20.99 -39.47 43.55
C ASN A 885 19.53 -39.41 44.01
N THR A 886 19.14 -40.38 44.83
CA THR A 886 17.85 -40.40 45.53
C THR A 886 18.07 -40.33 47.05
N PRO A 887 17.23 -39.62 47.82
CA PRO A 887 17.30 -39.67 49.29
C PRO A 887 17.27 -41.12 49.76
N GLU A 888 18.10 -41.47 50.77
CA GLU A 888 17.97 -42.74 51.46
C GLU A 888 16.61 -42.77 52.19
N ILE A 889 15.59 -43.30 51.52
CA ILE A 889 14.32 -43.60 52.18
C ILE A 889 14.60 -44.86 53.01
N ASP A 890 14.79 -44.72 54.32
CA ASP A 890 14.71 -45.83 55.27
C ASP A 890 13.22 -46.15 55.52
N PRO A 891 12.66 -47.21 54.91
CA PRO A 891 11.26 -47.57 55.12
C PRO A 891 10.97 -47.99 56.58
N ASN A 892 11.99 -48.17 57.43
CA ASN A 892 11.81 -48.52 58.84
C ASN A 892 11.53 -47.30 59.74
N SER A 893 11.77 -46.07 59.29
CA SER A 893 11.61 -44.88 60.14
C SER A 893 10.14 -44.58 60.49
N GLY A 894 9.18 -45.26 59.85
CA GLY A 894 7.74 -45.23 60.15
C GLY A 894 7.21 -46.44 60.92
N LEU A 895 8.04 -47.45 61.22
CA LEU A 895 7.63 -48.61 62.02
C LEU A 895 7.82 -48.27 63.51
N VAL A 896 6.74 -47.82 64.16
CA VAL A 896 6.66 -47.90 65.62
C VAL A 896 6.70 -49.38 66.00
N GLU A 897 7.81 -49.84 66.60
CA GLU A 897 7.86 -51.15 67.25
C GLU A 897 6.79 -51.22 68.34
N LEU A 898 5.82 -52.13 68.16
CA LEU A 898 4.90 -52.50 69.24
C LEU A 898 5.68 -53.27 70.32
N PRO A 899 5.42 -53.05 71.62
CA PRO A 899 6.17 -53.67 72.71
C PRO A 899 6.18 -55.21 72.64
N THR A 900 7.35 -55.81 72.84
CA THR A 900 7.63 -57.26 72.74
C THR A 900 7.41 -58.06 74.04
N ILE A 901 6.58 -57.57 74.97
CA ILE A 901 6.17 -58.39 76.14
C ILE A 901 4.83 -59.08 75.83
N PRO A 902 4.78 -60.41 75.79
CA PRO A 902 3.52 -61.16 75.74
C PRO A 902 2.75 -60.97 77.07
N VAL A 903 1.47 -60.64 76.99
CA VAL A 903 0.55 -60.81 78.13
C VAL A 903 0.10 -62.27 78.14
N ASP A 904 0.60 -63.06 79.08
CA ASP A 904 0.15 -64.43 79.34
C ASP A 904 -1.35 -64.44 79.64
N THR A 905 -2.10 -65.32 78.97
CA THR A 905 -3.51 -65.61 79.28
C THR A 905 -3.63 -67.06 79.74
N GLU A 906 -4.04 -67.25 81.00
CA GLU A 906 -4.24 -68.56 81.62
C GLU A 906 -5.32 -69.40 80.90
N ILE A 907 -5.01 -70.68 80.74
CA ILE A 907 -5.92 -71.73 80.26
C ILE A 907 -6.63 -72.34 81.47
N ALA A 908 -7.96 -72.27 81.53
CA ALA A 908 -8.77 -73.10 82.42
C ALA A 908 -9.24 -74.38 81.69
N GLN A 909 -8.77 -75.54 82.16
CA GLN A 909 -9.29 -76.87 81.79
C GLN A 909 -10.64 -77.14 82.47
N GLY A 910 -11.57 -77.78 81.74
CA GLY A 910 -12.83 -78.25 82.32
C GLY A 910 -13.63 -79.21 81.43
N CYS A 911 -13.34 -80.50 81.59
CA CYS A 911 -14.12 -81.72 81.31
C CYS A 911 -14.61 -82.08 79.88
N TYR A 912 -14.37 -83.36 79.61
CA TYR A 912 -14.42 -84.11 78.36
C TYR A 912 -15.77 -84.86 78.24
N SER A 913 -16.41 -84.85 77.06
CA SER A 913 -17.49 -85.79 76.72
C SER A 913 -17.38 -86.18 75.24
N PRO A 914 -17.31 -87.48 74.90
CA PRO A 914 -17.03 -87.94 73.54
C PRO A 914 -18.31 -87.86 72.70
N ASN A 915 -18.38 -86.87 71.79
CA ASN A 915 -19.03 -86.94 70.47
C ASN A 915 -19.27 -85.58 69.77
N TYR A 916 -18.67 -84.46 70.19
CA TYR A 916 -18.73 -83.21 69.40
C TYR A 916 -17.40 -82.45 69.37
N ALA A 917 -17.12 -81.83 68.22
CA ALA A 917 -15.91 -81.06 67.92
C ALA A 917 -15.78 -79.81 68.83
N GLN A 918 -14.58 -79.59 69.36
CA GLN A 918 -14.25 -78.48 70.25
C GLN A 918 -14.14 -77.17 69.46
N SER A 919 -14.90 -76.14 69.85
CA SER A 919 -14.69 -74.77 69.36
C SER A 919 -13.75 -74.00 70.30
N LYS A 920 -12.78 -73.27 69.71
CA LYS A 920 -11.90 -72.31 70.40
C LYS A 920 -12.15 -70.90 69.87
N PHE A 921 -11.95 -69.91 70.72
CA PHE A 921 -12.04 -68.48 70.39
C PHE A 921 -10.68 -67.82 70.61
N ALA A 922 -10.24 -66.97 69.67
CA ALA A 922 -9.05 -66.15 69.77
C ALA A 922 -9.32 -64.76 69.17
N ILE A 923 -8.78 -63.70 69.78
CA ILE A 923 -8.92 -62.30 69.34
C ILE A 923 -7.77 -61.98 68.38
N ALA A 924 -8.07 -61.65 67.13
CA ALA A 924 -7.09 -61.28 66.10
C ALA A 924 -6.97 -59.75 65.96
N GLY A 925 -5.75 -59.24 66.06
CA GLY A 925 -5.39 -57.86 65.69
C GLY A 925 -5.32 -57.65 64.17
N ARG A 926 -5.35 -56.36 63.79
CA ARG A 926 -5.64 -55.74 62.49
C ARG A 926 -5.36 -56.56 61.20
N GLY A 927 -6.38 -57.32 60.80
CA GLY A 927 -6.69 -57.74 59.44
C GLY A 927 -8.20 -57.57 59.23
N GLY A 928 -8.63 -57.12 58.06
CA GLY A 928 -10.03 -56.83 57.76
C GLY A 928 -10.94 -58.01 58.06
N LEU A 929 -12.05 -57.76 58.78
CA LEU A 929 -13.06 -58.78 59.07
C LEU A 929 -13.64 -59.32 57.75
N PRO A 930 -13.77 -60.65 57.58
CA PRO A 930 -14.55 -61.20 56.48
C PRO A 930 -16.00 -60.73 56.58
N ALA A 931 -16.65 -60.46 55.44
CA ALA A 931 -18.03 -59.96 55.40
C ALA A 931 -19.05 -60.96 56.00
N ASN A 932 -18.65 -62.22 56.26
CA ASN A 932 -19.47 -63.24 56.89
C ASN A 932 -18.65 -64.15 57.85
N PRO A 933 -19.16 -64.44 59.07
CA PRO A 933 -18.48 -65.28 60.07
C PRO A 933 -18.33 -66.78 59.74
N LYS A 934 -18.67 -67.24 58.52
CA LYS A 934 -18.47 -68.65 58.08
C LYS A 934 -17.36 -68.84 57.05
N ASP A 935 -16.74 -67.77 56.57
CA ASP A 935 -15.71 -67.85 55.53
C ASP A 935 -14.33 -68.16 56.14
N ILE A 936 -13.53 -68.95 55.43
CA ILE A 936 -12.21 -69.41 55.87
C ILE A 936 -11.18 -68.32 55.57
N LEU A 937 -10.30 -68.01 56.53
CA LEU A 937 -9.21 -67.04 56.36
C LEU A 937 -8.13 -67.62 55.42
N THR A 938 -8.02 -67.08 54.21
CA THR A 938 -6.97 -67.41 53.24
C THR A 938 -5.85 -66.36 53.27
N PRO A 939 -4.55 -66.75 53.19
CA PRO A 939 -3.42 -65.83 53.33
C PRO A 939 -3.01 -65.10 52.05
N ASP A 940 -3.72 -65.27 50.93
CA ASP A 940 -3.36 -64.62 49.67
C ASP A 940 -4.14 -63.32 49.45
N ALA A 941 -3.38 -62.23 49.27
CA ALA A 941 -3.91 -60.93 48.88
C ALA A 941 -4.40 -60.99 47.42
N THR A 942 -5.72 -61.00 47.23
CA THR A 942 -6.34 -60.83 45.91
C THR A 942 -6.10 -59.41 45.40
N GLN A 943 -5.44 -59.31 44.24
CA GLN A 943 -5.39 -58.14 43.38
C GLN A 943 -6.82 -57.78 42.94
N ILE A 944 -7.26 -56.53 43.15
CA ILE A 944 -8.55 -56.03 42.67
C ILE A 944 -8.34 -55.49 41.26
N ASP A 945 -8.85 -56.22 40.26
CA ASP A 945 -8.92 -55.77 38.87
C ASP A 945 -9.91 -54.60 38.72
N TRP A 946 -9.46 -53.56 38.00
CA TRP A 946 -10.36 -52.51 37.51
C TRP A 946 -11.12 -53.01 36.27
N VAL A 947 -12.44 -52.86 36.36
CA VAL A 947 -13.46 -53.40 35.45
C VAL A 947 -13.22 -53.04 33.98
N SER A 948 -13.12 -54.07 33.13
CA SER A 948 -13.40 -53.96 31.70
C SER A 948 -14.88 -54.30 31.44
N LEU A 949 -15.55 -53.53 30.58
CA LEU A 949 -16.90 -53.84 30.11
C LEU A 949 -16.84 -54.31 28.65
N LYS A 950 -17.16 -55.59 28.44
CA LYS A 950 -18.11 -56.17 27.44
C LYS A 950 -17.86 -57.69 27.29
N PRO A 951 -18.79 -58.48 26.71
CA PRO A 951 -20.27 -58.48 26.73
C PRO A 951 -20.85 -59.93 26.87
N SER A 952 -22.17 -60.13 27.08
CA SER A 952 -22.98 -61.10 26.30
C SER A 952 -24.48 -61.25 26.67
N ASN A 953 -25.31 -61.02 25.64
CA ASN A 953 -26.51 -61.74 25.18
C ASN A 953 -27.66 -62.11 26.13
N HIS A 954 -28.84 -61.54 25.89
CA HIS A 954 -30.11 -62.27 25.92
C HIS A 954 -31.11 -61.80 24.85
N ASN A 955 -31.65 -62.78 24.14
CA ASN A 955 -32.53 -62.69 22.98
C ASN A 955 -33.93 -62.13 23.30
N ARG A 956 -34.41 -61.21 22.45
CA ARG A 956 -35.84 -61.11 22.09
C ARG A 956 -35.98 -61.01 20.58
N SER A 957 -36.69 -61.98 20.02
CA SER A 957 -37.09 -62.11 18.61
C SER A 957 -38.13 -61.06 18.21
N LEU A 958 -38.01 -60.51 16.98
CA LEU A 958 -39.08 -60.06 16.06
C LEU A 958 -38.43 -59.65 14.68
N PRO A 959 -39.16 -59.61 13.54
CA PRO A 959 -38.98 -60.42 12.31
C PRO A 959 -37.99 -59.86 11.25
N PRO A 960 -37.69 -60.62 10.16
CA PRO A 960 -36.51 -60.42 9.34
C PRO A 960 -36.67 -59.32 8.27
N ILE A 961 -35.66 -58.47 8.14
CA ILE A 961 -35.47 -57.60 6.97
C ILE A 961 -34.11 -57.94 6.36
N ALA A 962 -34.16 -58.50 5.16
CA ALA A 962 -33.00 -58.75 4.32
C ALA A 962 -32.57 -57.45 3.64
N THR A 963 -31.33 -57.00 3.86
CA THR A 963 -30.70 -55.99 2.99
C THR A 963 -29.22 -56.31 2.81
N LYS A 964 -28.84 -56.51 1.54
CA LYS A 964 -27.47 -56.57 1.02
C LYS A 964 -26.66 -55.33 1.44
N PRO A 965 -25.32 -55.40 1.59
CA PRO A 965 -24.50 -54.23 1.81
C PRO A 965 -24.38 -53.42 0.52
N THR A 966 -24.76 -52.14 0.56
CA THR A 966 -24.36 -51.12 -0.42
C THR A 966 -23.31 -50.22 0.22
N THR A 967 -22.10 -50.27 -0.33
CA THR A 967 -21.01 -49.32 -0.13
C THR A 967 -21.42 -47.94 -0.67
N SER A 968 -21.46 -46.90 0.16
CA SER A 968 -21.53 -45.51 -0.30
C SER A 968 -20.13 -44.89 -0.24
N THR A 969 -19.47 -44.83 -1.40
CA THR A 969 -18.36 -43.90 -1.65
C THR A 969 -18.85 -42.45 -1.46
N PRO A 970 -18.04 -41.54 -0.88
CA PRO A 970 -18.38 -40.12 -0.84
C PRO A 970 -18.57 -39.61 -2.28
N GLU A 971 -19.70 -38.95 -2.56
CA GLU A 971 -19.93 -38.34 -3.88
C GLU A 971 -18.88 -37.26 -4.14
N ARG A 972 -18.22 -37.38 -5.30
CA ARG A 972 -17.30 -36.39 -5.83
C ARG A 972 -18.06 -35.09 -6.07
N ILE A 973 -17.56 -33.98 -5.51
CA ILE A 973 -18.06 -32.64 -5.83
C ILE A 973 -17.72 -32.35 -7.30
N VAL A 974 -18.73 -32.07 -8.12
CA VAL A 974 -18.60 -31.76 -9.55
C VAL A 974 -19.03 -30.31 -9.77
N GLU A 975 -18.21 -29.53 -10.47
CA GLU A 975 -18.49 -28.13 -10.81
C GLU A 975 -19.69 -28.01 -11.76
N ALA A 976 -20.48 -26.95 -11.62
CA ALA A 976 -21.63 -26.70 -12.48
C ALA A 976 -21.19 -26.34 -13.91
N THR A 977 -21.67 -27.09 -14.90
CA THR A 977 -21.34 -26.89 -16.32
C THR A 977 -22.45 -26.18 -17.10
N GLY A 978 -23.58 -25.87 -16.45
CA GLY A 978 -24.67 -25.10 -17.04
C GLY A 978 -25.69 -24.60 -16.01
N ALA A 979 -26.62 -23.76 -16.47
CA ALA A 979 -27.69 -23.19 -15.66
C ALA A 979 -29.04 -23.37 -16.38
N VAL A 980 -30.05 -23.90 -15.71
CA VAL A 980 -31.39 -24.14 -16.26
C VAL A 980 -32.45 -23.44 -15.41
N LEU A 981 -33.47 -22.92 -16.07
CA LEU A 981 -34.63 -22.32 -15.41
C LEU A 981 -35.59 -23.41 -14.98
N ASN A 982 -35.89 -23.51 -13.68
CA ASN A 982 -36.88 -24.45 -13.19
C ASN A 982 -38.31 -23.96 -13.50
N ALA A 983 -39.32 -24.80 -13.27
CA ALA A 983 -40.73 -24.49 -13.52
C ALA A 983 -41.29 -23.29 -12.73
N LYS A 984 -40.51 -22.72 -11.79
CA LYS A 984 -40.85 -21.53 -11.01
C LYS A 984 -40.09 -20.27 -11.49
N GLY A 985 -39.34 -20.34 -12.59
CA GLY A 985 -38.57 -19.21 -13.10
C GLY A 985 -37.28 -18.93 -12.33
N GLN A 986 -36.76 -19.89 -11.57
CA GLN A 986 -35.49 -19.75 -10.84
C GLN A 986 -34.35 -20.46 -11.57
N ILE A 987 -33.18 -19.84 -11.57
CA ILE A 987 -31.97 -20.42 -12.17
C ILE A 987 -31.39 -21.47 -11.22
N VAL A 988 -31.22 -22.69 -11.73
CA VAL A 988 -30.61 -23.83 -11.03
C VAL A 988 -29.34 -24.25 -11.77
N LEU A 989 -28.22 -24.30 -11.05
CA LEU A 989 -26.94 -24.76 -11.58
C LEU A 989 -26.95 -26.29 -11.70
N THR A 990 -26.58 -26.82 -12.86
CA THR A 990 -26.55 -28.26 -13.16
C THR A 990 -25.19 -28.69 -13.71
N ALA A 991 -24.75 -29.89 -13.36
CA ALA A 991 -23.50 -30.48 -13.83
C ALA A 991 -23.65 -31.27 -15.15
N ASN A 992 -24.89 -31.47 -15.64
CA ASN A 992 -25.17 -32.14 -16.91
C ASN A 992 -26.21 -31.34 -17.71
N SER A 993 -25.77 -30.63 -18.75
CA SER A 993 -26.65 -30.09 -19.78
C SER A 993 -27.02 -31.21 -20.75
N SER A 994 -28.23 -31.77 -20.62
CA SER A 994 -28.74 -32.70 -21.64
C SER A 994 -28.90 -31.93 -22.95
N THR A 995 -28.12 -32.29 -23.96
CA THR A 995 -28.30 -31.85 -25.34
C THR A 995 -29.67 -32.30 -25.83
N ALA A 996 -30.62 -31.35 -25.91
CA ALA A 996 -31.90 -31.59 -26.56
C ALA A 996 -31.67 -31.71 -28.08
N ASN A 997 -31.63 -32.95 -28.56
CA ASN A 997 -31.65 -33.24 -30.00
C ASN A 997 -33.07 -32.93 -30.54
N PRO A 998 -33.23 -32.15 -31.63
CA PRO A 998 -34.54 -31.75 -32.13
C PRO A 998 -35.24 -32.95 -32.80
N GLY A 999 -36.14 -33.58 -32.05
CA GLY A 999 -37.04 -34.61 -32.56
C GLY A 999 -38.12 -34.01 -33.43
N THR A 1000 -38.14 -34.43 -34.69
CA THR A 1000 -39.15 -34.15 -35.72
C THR A 1000 -40.57 -34.37 -35.21
N SER A 1001 -41.43 -33.34 -35.26
CA SER A 1001 -42.88 -33.50 -35.20
C SER A 1001 -43.48 -32.91 -36.48
N ARG A 1002 -44.10 -33.79 -37.27
CA ARG A 1002 -44.91 -33.46 -38.44
C ARG A 1002 -46.19 -32.76 -37.96
N GLN A 1003 -46.37 -31.48 -38.28
CA GLN A 1003 -47.68 -30.90 -38.56
C GLN A 1003 -47.57 -29.86 -39.68
N ASN A 1004 -48.49 -29.94 -40.64
CA ASN A 1004 -48.56 -29.11 -41.84
C ASN A 1004 -48.81 -27.63 -41.52
N PRO A 1005 -48.37 -26.70 -42.38
CA PRO A 1005 -48.48 -25.27 -42.16
C PRO A 1005 -49.90 -24.76 -42.42
N ILE A 1006 -50.42 -23.94 -41.51
CA ILE A 1006 -51.56 -23.06 -41.78
C ILE A 1006 -50.98 -21.72 -42.23
N GLN A 1007 -51.31 -21.34 -43.46
CA GLN A 1007 -51.08 -20.01 -44.03
C GLN A 1007 -51.95 -18.97 -43.32
N CYS A 1008 -51.37 -17.80 -43.02
CA CYS A 1008 -52.09 -16.53 -42.98
C CYS A 1008 -51.22 -15.44 -43.64
N HIS A 1009 -51.80 -14.79 -44.64
CA HIS A 1009 -51.26 -13.64 -45.37
C HIS A 1009 -51.46 -12.33 -44.60
N GLY A 1010 -50.45 -11.46 -44.69
CA GLY A 1010 -50.58 -10.07 -45.16
C GLY A 1010 -51.34 -9.04 -44.33
N SER A 1011 -50.56 -8.17 -43.67
CA SER A 1011 -50.61 -6.69 -43.83
C SER A 1011 -49.36 -6.09 -43.21
#